data_AF-A0A9D9C1K5-F1
#
_entry.id   AF-A0A9D9C1K5-F1
#
_cell.length_a   1.000
_cell.length_b   1.000
_cell.length_c   1.000
_cell.angle_alpha   90.00
_cell.angle_beta   90.00
_cell.angle_gamma   90.00
#
_symmetry.space_group_name_H-M   'P 1'
#
loop_
_entity.id
_entity.type
_entity.pdbx_description
1 polymer ?
#
loop_
_entity_poly.entity_id
_entity_poly.type
_entity_poly.pdbx_seq_one_letter_code
_entity_poly.pdbx_strand_id
1 'polypeptide(L)'
;MNNINRFCLIAIAAIIGLASCTSSHLINDDKKRETITQDFEQRRQSLSCDELFAIFDTTEMSIPQREAMMFLYAYMPLCDIANQSGDYFLEMVDCTLKAKEEMPWGKVVPEREFIHFVLPLRVNNENLDTCRTVFYAELKDRVKGLSMHDAVLEVNHWCHEKVVYQPSDGRTSSPLASIKTAYGRCGEESTFTVSALRAVGIPARQVYTPRWAHTDSNHAWVEAWVDGEWRFFGACEPEPVLDLGWFNAPASRAMLMHTKAFGKYDGPEEIMSQNAGYTEINIIDNYAPSTTAEVIVTDSEGKPVEDATVEFKLYNYAELYSIATKKTDKEGKASLTAGKGDVVVWASKDGRYNFGKLSFGKDEQITLALDKKAGDAYSIDIDIIPPVEGANLPEVTEEQRAENSRRMAYEDSIRNAYVATFFNEQTALEWAKAHPVKNASVEAIAEMLVKSRGNHDIITSALADHKEQAAWILSLVVDKDLRDIPQEALIDHITNTPDWNAAENHAMISNPRVSNEMITPYRSFFKAAITQDDAQRFRQSPADLAKWVADSIRIDKECNRGGAPISPIGVWKARVADPHSRNIFFVALARSLDIPARIDDVTGKVQILNDGNLVDIDFEASEQIVAKQGILQASYAPTKMLDNPKYYNHFSIAKLTDRGTL
;
A
#
# COMPACT_ATOMS: atom_id res chain seq x y z
N MET A 1 14.22 32.36 -71.85
CA MET A 1 14.50 32.68 -70.43
C MET A 1 13.33 32.16 -69.60
N ASN A 2 13.01 30.88 -69.52
CA ASN A 2 13.74 29.66 -69.17
C ASN A 2 14.50 29.70 -67.82
N ASN A 3 13.86 29.04 -66.85
CA ASN A 3 14.44 27.93 -66.05
C ASN A 3 15.21 28.21 -64.76
N ILE A 4 15.03 29.35 -64.07
CA ILE A 4 15.68 29.54 -62.75
C ILE A 4 14.69 29.69 -61.59
N ASN A 5 13.47 30.22 -61.77
CA ASN A 5 12.59 30.53 -60.63
C ASN A 5 11.62 29.42 -60.20
N ARG A 6 11.54 28.29 -60.91
CA ARG A 6 10.69 27.14 -60.49
C ARG A 6 11.42 26.08 -59.67
N PHE A 7 12.75 26.05 -59.70
CA PHE A 7 13.53 25.09 -58.91
C PHE A 7 13.81 25.55 -57.47
N CYS A 8 13.82 26.86 -57.19
CA CYS A 8 14.01 27.36 -55.81
C CYS A 8 12.76 27.25 -54.93
N LEU A 9 11.54 27.31 -55.50
CA LEU A 9 10.30 27.16 -54.73
C LEU A 9 9.92 25.71 -54.44
N ILE A 10 10.37 24.76 -55.28
CA ILE A 10 10.19 23.32 -55.02
C ILE A 10 11.28 22.80 -54.06
N ALA A 11 12.48 23.40 -54.03
CA ALA A 11 13.52 23.04 -53.07
C ALA A 11 13.20 23.52 -51.64
N ILE A 12 12.51 24.65 -51.46
CA ILE A 12 12.11 25.12 -50.11
C ILE A 12 10.86 24.36 -49.61
N ALA A 13 9.97 23.92 -50.51
CA ALA A 13 8.86 23.04 -50.14
C ALA A 13 9.29 21.57 -49.90
N ALA A 14 10.41 21.12 -50.48
CA ALA A 14 10.96 19.78 -50.26
C ALA A 14 11.89 19.67 -49.04
N ILE A 15 12.34 20.79 -48.46
CA ILE A 15 13.16 20.81 -47.23
C ILE A 15 12.31 21.06 -45.98
N ILE A 16 11.08 21.54 -46.11
CA ILE A 16 10.11 21.63 -44.99
C ILE A 16 9.31 20.31 -44.82
N GLY A 17 9.45 19.35 -45.75
CA GLY A 17 8.79 18.04 -45.72
C GLY A 17 9.61 16.89 -45.10
N LEU A 18 10.81 17.14 -44.56
CA LEU A 18 11.72 16.10 -44.04
C LEU A 18 12.23 16.36 -42.61
N ALA A 19 11.52 17.19 -41.85
CA ALA A 19 11.64 17.27 -40.40
C ALA A 19 10.24 17.26 -39.75
N SER A 20 9.35 16.41 -40.25
CA SER A 20 8.36 15.79 -39.36
C SER A 20 9.14 14.75 -38.57
N CYS A 21 9.73 15.18 -37.45
CA CYS A 21 9.97 14.24 -36.37
C CYS A 21 8.58 13.72 -36.02
N THR A 22 8.19 12.57 -36.56
CA THR A 22 7.07 11.81 -36.02
C THR A 22 7.49 11.48 -34.59
N SER A 23 7.12 12.34 -33.65
CA SER A 23 7.27 12.06 -32.23
C SER A 23 6.46 10.80 -31.97
N SER A 24 7.15 9.68 -31.84
CA SER A 24 6.54 8.37 -31.63
C SER A 24 5.74 8.41 -30.34
N HIS A 25 4.47 8.04 -30.40
CA HIS A 25 3.62 7.85 -29.24
C HIS A 25 4.23 6.79 -28.30
N LEU A 26 4.04 6.96 -26.98
CA LEU A 26 4.35 5.91 -26.01
C LEU A 26 3.35 4.76 -26.12
N ILE A 27 2.09 5.10 -26.40
CA ILE A 27 0.96 4.18 -26.51
C ILE A 27 0.52 4.17 -27.98
N ASN A 28 0.75 3.08 -28.69
CA ASN A 28 0.49 2.98 -30.13
C ASN A 28 -0.99 2.76 -30.46
N ASP A 29 -1.77 2.14 -29.57
CA ASP A 29 -3.20 1.93 -29.78
C ASP A 29 -4.01 3.22 -29.56
N ASP A 30 -4.60 3.74 -30.63
CA ASP A 30 -5.42 4.96 -30.65
C ASP A 30 -6.61 4.89 -29.68
N LYS A 31 -7.31 3.74 -29.60
CA LYS A 31 -8.47 3.57 -28.71
C LYS A 31 -8.02 3.55 -27.26
N LYS A 32 -6.86 2.95 -26.99
CA LYS A 32 -6.27 2.94 -25.65
C LYS A 32 -5.89 4.36 -25.22
N ARG A 33 -5.26 5.14 -26.09
CA ARG A 33 -4.98 6.57 -25.84
C ARG A 33 -6.24 7.38 -25.59
N GLU A 34 -7.28 7.18 -26.40
CA GLU A 34 -8.57 7.86 -26.22
C GLU A 34 -9.21 7.52 -24.87
N THR A 35 -9.21 6.23 -24.50
CA THR A 35 -9.75 5.77 -23.21
C THR A 35 -9.00 6.40 -22.04
N ILE A 36 -7.67 6.41 -22.07
CA ILE A 36 -6.84 7.02 -21.02
C ILE A 36 -7.11 8.53 -20.93
N THR A 37 -7.25 9.20 -22.08
CA THR A 37 -7.59 10.62 -22.13
C THR A 37 -8.94 10.89 -21.49
N GLN A 38 -9.96 10.09 -21.81
CA GLN A 38 -11.30 10.22 -21.22
C GLN A 38 -11.27 9.97 -19.71
N ASP A 39 -10.58 8.93 -19.25
CA ASP A 39 -10.45 8.61 -17.82
C ASP A 39 -9.71 9.71 -17.06
N PHE A 40 -8.65 10.28 -17.65
CA PHE A 40 -7.91 11.42 -17.11
C PHE A 40 -8.81 12.66 -16.97
N GLU A 41 -9.53 13.05 -18.03
CA GLU A 41 -10.41 14.22 -18.01
C GLU A 41 -11.57 14.05 -17.04
N GLN A 42 -12.18 12.85 -16.98
CA GLN A 42 -13.22 12.53 -16.01
C GLN A 42 -12.69 12.68 -14.58
N ARG A 43 -11.45 12.28 -14.33
CA ARG A 43 -10.82 12.37 -13.01
C ARG A 43 -10.44 13.81 -12.64
N ARG A 44 -9.91 14.58 -13.59
CA ARG A 44 -9.66 16.02 -13.41
C ARG A 44 -10.95 16.76 -13.04
N GLN A 45 -12.05 16.44 -13.72
CA GLN A 45 -13.37 17.00 -13.42
C GLN A 45 -13.94 16.54 -12.06
N SER A 46 -13.76 15.28 -11.66
CA SER A 46 -14.36 14.74 -10.43
C SER A 46 -13.70 15.24 -9.14
N LEU A 47 -12.41 15.58 -9.20
CA LEU A 47 -11.67 16.14 -8.06
C LEU A 47 -11.89 17.65 -7.90
N SER A 48 -12.37 18.35 -8.93
CA SER A 48 -12.73 19.78 -8.89
C SER A 48 -11.64 20.69 -8.27
N CYS A 49 -10.37 20.34 -8.46
CA CYS A 49 -9.22 21.08 -7.91
C CYS A 49 -8.14 21.21 -8.98
N ASP A 50 -8.18 22.31 -9.75
CA ASP A 50 -7.27 22.55 -10.88
C ASP A 50 -5.79 22.61 -10.44
N GLU A 51 -5.50 23.03 -9.21
CA GLU A 51 -4.14 23.11 -8.67
C GLU A 51 -3.46 21.72 -8.67
N LEU A 52 -4.21 20.64 -8.41
CA LEU A 52 -3.68 19.28 -8.44
C LEU A 52 -3.21 18.83 -9.84
N PHE A 53 -3.74 19.45 -10.90
CA PHE A 53 -3.47 19.11 -12.30
C PHE A 53 -2.68 20.20 -13.04
N ALA A 54 -2.24 21.25 -12.34
CA ALA A 54 -1.65 22.44 -12.95
C ALA A 54 -0.46 22.13 -13.87
N ILE A 55 0.31 21.06 -13.58
CA ILE A 55 1.47 20.64 -14.38
C ILE A 55 1.14 20.41 -15.86
N PHE A 56 -0.08 19.96 -16.19
CA PHE A 56 -0.49 19.70 -17.57
C PHE A 56 -0.70 20.96 -18.41
N ASP A 57 -0.91 22.10 -17.73
CA ASP A 57 -1.18 23.41 -18.32
C ASP A 57 0.02 24.35 -18.21
N THR A 58 0.87 24.19 -17.19
CA THR A 58 2.00 25.09 -16.91
C THR A 58 3.34 24.63 -17.51
N THR A 59 3.45 23.35 -17.88
CA THR A 59 4.71 22.75 -18.34
C THR A 59 4.56 22.11 -19.71
N GLU A 60 5.47 22.44 -20.63
CA GLU A 60 5.55 21.78 -21.92
C GLU A 60 6.08 20.35 -21.76
N MET A 61 5.41 19.38 -22.37
CA MET A 61 5.76 17.96 -22.33
C MET A 61 5.83 17.42 -23.75
N SER A 62 6.80 16.55 -24.02
CA SER A 62 6.78 15.70 -25.21
C SER A 62 5.56 14.77 -25.19
N ILE A 63 5.21 14.22 -26.36
CA ILE A 63 4.07 13.30 -26.48
C ILE A 63 4.20 12.10 -25.51
N PRO A 64 5.35 11.38 -25.44
CA PRO A 64 5.52 10.28 -24.49
C PRO A 64 5.38 10.69 -23.02
N GLN A 65 5.94 11.86 -22.63
CA GLN A 65 5.81 12.37 -21.27
C GLN A 65 4.35 12.66 -20.93
N ARG A 66 3.61 13.32 -21.83
CA ARG A 66 2.20 13.65 -21.62
C ARG A 66 1.34 12.39 -21.51
N GLU A 67 1.55 11.40 -22.37
CA GLU A 67 0.83 10.12 -22.31
C GLU A 67 1.10 9.34 -21.01
N ALA A 68 2.37 9.28 -20.60
CA ALA A 68 2.77 8.66 -19.33
C ALA A 68 2.14 9.37 -18.13
N MET A 69 2.21 10.70 -18.10
CA MET A 69 1.62 11.52 -17.05
C MET A 69 0.10 11.35 -16.98
N MET A 70 -0.59 11.36 -18.14
CA MET A 70 -2.05 11.14 -18.19
C MET A 70 -2.43 9.75 -17.69
N PHE A 71 -1.66 8.71 -18.04
CA PHE A 71 -1.88 7.36 -17.51
C PHE A 71 -1.72 7.32 -15.99
N LEU A 72 -0.66 7.92 -15.44
CA LEU A 72 -0.45 7.99 -14.00
C LEU A 72 -1.60 8.73 -13.31
N TYR A 73 -1.96 9.93 -13.77
CA TYR A 73 -3.01 10.75 -13.15
C TYR A 73 -4.41 10.15 -13.30
N ALA A 74 -4.69 9.39 -14.37
CA ALA A 74 -5.94 8.66 -14.51
C ALA A 74 -6.07 7.57 -13.45
N TYR A 75 -4.98 6.88 -13.09
CA TYR A 75 -5.06 5.57 -12.42
C TYR A 75 -4.37 5.47 -11.05
N MET A 76 -3.47 6.38 -10.67
CA MET A 76 -2.85 6.37 -9.35
C MET A 76 -3.85 6.72 -8.24
N PRO A 77 -3.69 6.27 -6.98
CA PRO A 77 -4.59 6.67 -5.89
C PRO A 77 -4.51 8.18 -5.60
N LEU A 78 -5.58 8.75 -5.04
CA LEU A 78 -5.66 10.19 -4.74
C LEU A 78 -4.53 10.66 -3.80
N CYS A 79 -4.05 9.81 -2.89
CA CYS A 79 -2.93 10.18 -2.03
C CYS A 79 -1.67 10.57 -2.82
N ASP A 80 -1.42 9.96 -3.98
CA ASP A 80 -0.26 10.30 -4.80
C ASP A 80 -0.41 11.71 -5.39
N ILE A 81 -1.56 12.00 -6.01
CA ILE A 81 -1.88 13.33 -6.57
C ILE A 81 -1.86 14.42 -5.48
N ALA A 82 -2.40 14.11 -4.31
CA ALA A 82 -2.59 15.10 -3.25
C ALA A 82 -1.32 15.36 -2.41
N ASN A 83 -0.41 14.39 -2.33
CA ASN A 83 0.80 14.49 -1.51
C ASN A 83 2.05 14.88 -2.31
N GLN A 84 2.08 14.68 -3.63
CA GLN A 84 3.24 14.97 -4.48
C GLN A 84 2.94 16.04 -5.53
N SER A 85 3.98 16.75 -5.97
CA SER A 85 3.85 17.75 -7.05
C SER A 85 3.83 17.10 -8.43
N GLY A 86 3.29 17.81 -9.42
CA GLY A 86 3.39 17.38 -10.82
C GLY A 86 4.84 17.31 -11.32
N ASP A 87 5.71 18.19 -10.83
CA ASP A 87 7.15 18.16 -11.14
C ASP A 87 7.81 16.86 -10.66
N TYR A 88 7.44 16.39 -9.46
CA TYR A 88 7.92 15.10 -8.94
C TYR A 88 7.55 13.96 -9.89
N PHE A 89 6.29 13.90 -10.36
CA PHE A 89 5.87 12.85 -11.29
C PHE A 89 6.56 12.95 -12.64
N LEU A 90 6.74 14.17 -13.17
CA LEU A 90 7.43 14.38 -14.44
C LEU A 90 8.90 13.92 -14.37
N GLU A 91 9.60 14.20 -13.27
CA GLU A 91 10.96 13.69 -13.04
C GLU A 91 11.02 12.15 -13.04
N MET A 92 10.05 11.50 -12.39
CA MET A 92 9.98 10.04 -12.37
C MET A 92 9.64 9.46 -13.76
N VAL A 93 8.78 10.14 -14.54
CA VAL A 93 8.47 9.79 -15.94
C VAL A 93 9.73 9.92 -16.80
N ASP A 94 10.50 10.99 -16.65
CA ASP A 94 11.75 11.19 -17.38
C ASP A 94 12.74 10.07 -17.12
N CYS A 95 12.91 9.69 -15.85
CA CYS A 95 13.76 8.56 -15.49
C CYS A 95 13.25 7.24 -16.09
N THR A 96 11.93 7.05 -16.15
CA THR A 96 11.30 5.86 -16.73
C THR A 96 11.52 5.76 -18.24
N LEU A 97 11.32 6.87 -18.96
CA LEU A 97 11.54 6.94 -20.40
C LEU A 97 13.02 6.80 -20.75
N LYS A 98 13.91 7.38 -19.93
CA LYS A 98 15.35 7.18 -20.04
C LYS A 98 15.74 5.71 -19.87
N ALA A 99 15.19 5.01 -18.88
CA ALA A 99 15.43 3.57 -18.72
C ALA A 99 14.92 2.78 -19.95
N LYS A 100 13.76 3.15 -20.50
CA LYS A 100 13.24 2.55 -21.75
C LYS A 100 14.17 2.77 -22.95
N GLU A 101 14.84 3.91 -23.03
CA GLU A 101 15.76 4.23 -24.12
C GLU A 101 17.13 3.52 -23.96
N GLU A 102 17.71 3.58 -22.77
CA GLU A 102 19.10 3.15 -22.53
C GLU A 102 19.23 1.64 -22.26
N MET A 103 18.21 0.98 -21.69
CA MET A 103 18.30 -0.42 -21.30
C MET A 103 18.01 -1.37 -22.48
N PRO A 104 18.72 -2.51 -22.59
CA PRO A 104 18.64 -3.37 -23.79
C PRO A 104 17.24 -3.94 -24.04
N TRP A 105 16.45 -4.16 -22.99
CA TRP A 105 15.08 -4.66 -23.08
C TRP A 105 14.02 -3.60 -23.36
N GLY A 106 14.34 -2.30 -23.32
CA GLY A 106 13.35 -1.24 -23.50
C GLY A 106 12.64 -1.26 -24.86
N LYS A 107 13.23 -1.92 -25.86
CA LYS A 107 12.67 -2.17 -27.20
C LYS A 107 11.92 -3.50 -27.34
N VAL A 108 12.09 -4.43 -26.40
CA VAL A 108 11.52 -5.79 -26.45
C VAL A 108 10.32 -5.92 -25.52
N VAL A 109 10.34 -5.23 -24.38
CA VAL A 109 9.20 -5.17 -23.46
C VAL A 109 7.97 -4.64 -24.21
N PRO A 110 6.84 -5.39 -24.25
CA PRO A 110 5.66 -4.94 -24.95
C PRO A 110 5.00 -3.76 -24.23
N GLU A 111 4.21 -3.00 -24.99
CA GLU A 111 3.56 -1.78 -24.51
C GLU A 111 2.69 -2.00 -23.27
N ARG A 112 1.90 -3.10 -23.25
CA ARG A 112 1.03 -3.44 -22.12
C ARG A 112 1.84 -3.63 -20.84
N GLU A 113 2.86 -4.47 -20.88
CA GLU A 113 3.71 -4.75 -19.72
C GLU A 113 4.43 -3.50 -19.24
N PHE A 114 4.88 -2.66 -20.19
CA PHE A 114 5.54 -1.40 -19.86
C PHE A 114 4.61 -0.44 -19.09
N ILE A 115 3.43 -0.13 -19.62
CA ILE A 115 2.57 0.89 -18.99
C ILE A 115 1.92 0.40 -17.70
N HIS A 116 1.68 -0.90 -17.55
CA HIS A 116 1.02 -1.47 -16.36
C HIS A 116 2.00 -1.92 -15.27
N PHE A 117 3.25 -2.24 -15.60
CA PHE A 117 4.21 -2.84 -14.66
C PHE A 117 5.62 -2.24 -14.66
N VAL A 118 5.89 -1.19 -15.45
CA VAL A 118 7.11 -0.36 -15.36
C VAL A 118 6.78 1.08 -14.98
N LEU A 119 5.87 1.70 -15.71
CA LEU A 119 5.49 3.11 -15.54
C LEU A 119 4.95 3.44 -14.13
N PRO A 120 4.10 2.61 -13.49
CA PRO A 120 3.57 2.93 -12.17
C PRO A 120 4.66 3.01 -11.11
N LEU A 121 4.63 4.07 -10.30
CA LEU A 121 5.59 4.31 -9.23
C LEU A 121 5.24 3.51 -7.97
N ARG A 122 3.96 3.44 -7.66
CA ARG A 122 3.42 2.72 -6.50
C ARG A 122 3.46 1.20 -6.71
N VAL A 123 3.70 0.48 -5.64
CA VAL A 123 3.65 -0.99 -5.57
C VAL A 123 2.63 -1.45 -4.53
N ASN A 124 2.68 -0.90 -3.31
CA ASN A 124 1.84 -1.25 -2.17
C ASN A 124 1.29 0.05 -1.52
N ASN A 125 1.13 0.06 -0.20
CA ASN A 125 0.69 1.20 0.60
C ASN A 125 1.85 2.09 1.11
N GLU A 126 3.02 2.08 0.45
CA GLU A 126 4.16 2.92 0.82
C GLU A 126 3.93 4.41 0.54
N ASN A 127 4.72 5.28 1.16
CA ASN A 127 4.85 6.65 0.67
C ASN A 127 5.79 6.68 -0.54
N LEU A 128 5.46 7.49 -1.55
CA LEU A 128 6.33 7.65 -2.71
C LEU A 128 7.56 8.50 -2.35
N ASP A 129 8.71 8.10 -2.86
CA ASP A 129 9.99 8.83 -2.75
C ASP A 129 10.72 8.86 -4.10
N THR A 130 11.91 9.44 -4.15
CA THR A 130 12.70 9.58 -5.38
C THR A 130 13.53 8.33 -5.70
N CYS A 131 13.17 7.14 -5.18
CA CYS A 131 13.95 5.92 -5.37
C CYS A 131 14.26 5.59 -6.83
N ARG A 132 13.35 5.91 -7.76
CA ARG A 132 13.51 5.57 -9.18
C ARG A 132 14.79 6.16 -9.78
N THR A 133 15.11 7.42 -9.47
CA THR A 133 16.31 8.09 -9.98
C THR A 133 17.58 7.56 -9.31
N VAL A 134 17.52 7.33 -7.99
CA VAL A 134 18.63 6.76 -7.21
C VAL A 134 18.96 5.33 -7.69
N PHE A 135 17.95 4.48 -7.82
CA PHE A 135 18.11 3.07 -8.19
C PHE A 135 18.61 2.92 -9.61
N TYR A 136 18.06 3.70 -10.55
CA TYR A 136 18.55 3.70 -11.92
C TYR A 136 20.04 4.07 -11.98
N ALA A 137 20.47 5.09 -11.22
CA ALA A 137 21.86 5.50 -11.18
C ALA A 137 22.80 4.42 -10.62
N GLU A 138 22.37 3.67 -9.60
CA GLU A 138 23.16 2.57 -9.02
C GLU A 138 23.15 1.29 -9.87
N LEU A 139 22.05 0.99 -10.56
CA LEU A 139 21.84 -0.30 -11.21
C LEU A 139 22.20 -0.33 -12.69
N LYS A 140 22.07 0.79 -13.42
CA LYS A 140 22.22 0.81 -14.90
C LYS A 140 23.54 0.21 -15.39
N ASP A 141 24.64 0.42 -14.65
CA ASP A 141 25.97 -0.07 -15.01
C ASP A 141 26.20 -1.50 -14.53
N ARG A 142 25.55 -1.93 -13.44
CA ARG A 142 25.58 -3.32 -12.96
C ARG A 142 24.90 -4.28 -13.94
N VAL A 143 23.74 -3.89 -14.47
CA VAL A 143 22.96 -4.74 -15.38
C VAL A 143 23.39 -4.62 -16.83
N LYS A 144 24.39 -3.77 -17.12
CA LYS A 144 24.84 -3.49 -18.47
C LYS A 144 25.45 -4.73 -19.13
N GLY A 145 24.88 -5.12 -20.27
CA GLY A 145 25.35 -6.26 -21.05
C GLY A 145 24.87 -7.62 -20.54
N LEU A 146 24.05 -7.64 -19.48
CA LEU A 146 23.37 -8.86 -19.02
C LEU A 146 22.14 -9.17 -19.89
N SER A 147 21.75 -10.44 -19.89
CA SER A 147 20.41 -10.83 -20.35
C SER A 147 19.34 -10.28 -19.40
N MET A 148 18.08 -10.22 -19.81
CA MET A 148 17.00 -9.80 -18.91
C MET A 148 16.91 -10.72 -17.69
N HIS A 149 17.04 -12.04 -17.90
CA HIS A 149 17.11 -13.04 -16.84
C HIS A 149 18.21 -12.73 -15.80
N ASP A 150 19.44 -12.54 -16.26
CA ASP A 150 20.58 -12.31 -15.38
C ASP A 150 20.51 -10.92 -14.72
N ALA A 151 19.92 -9.94 -15.41
CA ALA A 151 19.66 -8.62 -14.83
C ALA A 151 18.66 -8.68 -13.67
N VAL A 152 17.61 -9.50 -13.76
CA VAL A 152 16.66 -9.70 -12.63
C VAL A 152 17.39 -10.27 -11.41
N LEU A 153 18.21 -11.30 -11.61
CA LEU A 153 19.01 -11.90 -10.53
C LEU A 153 20.01 -10.89 -9.94
N GLU A 154 20.71 -10.14 -10.78
CA GLU A 154 21.67 -9.11 -10.35
C GLU A 154 21.00 -7.98 -9.56
N VAL A 155 19.82 -7.52 -9.99
CA VAL A 155 19.04 -6.53 -9.23
C VAL A 155 18.66 -7.09 -7.86
N ASN A 156 18.26 -8.35 -7.76
CA ASN A 156 17.89 -8.95 -6.47
C ASN A 156 19.09 -9.11 -5.52
N HIS A 157 20.26 -9.44 -6.07
CA HIS A 157 21.52 -9.42 -5.31
C HIS A 157 21.86 -8.02 -4.81
N TRP A 158 21.73 -6.98 -5.65
CA TRP A 158 21.87 -5.59 -5.20
C TRP A 158 20.84 -5.25 -4.12
N CYS A 159 19.61 -5.77 -4.19
CA CYS A 159 18.62 -5.56 -3.14
C CYS A 159 19.05 -6.16 -1.79
N HIS A 160 19.62 -7.37 -1.81
CA HIS A 160 20.14 -8.03 -0.63
C HIS A 160 21.31 -7.26 0.02
N GLU A 161 22.13 -6.55 -0.74
CA GLU A 161 23.17 -5.64 -0.19
C GLU A 161 22.59 -4.51 0.69
N LYS A 162 21.29 -4.22 0.55
CA LYS A 162 20.64 -3.06 1.18
C LYS A 162 19.66 -3.44 2.28
N VAL A 163 18.85 -4.48 2.07
CA VAL A 163 17.69 -4.80 2.91
C VAL A 163 17.66 -6.29 3.22
N VAL A 164 17.25 -6.64 4.44
CA VAL A 164 16.97 -8.02 4.88
C VAL A 164 15.64 -8.10 5.63
N TYR A 165 15.08 -9.29 5.72
CA TYR A 165 13.80 -9.51 6.38
C TYR A 165 13.87 -9.25 7.90
N GLN A 166 12.92 -8.46 8.40
CA GLN A 166 12.61 -8.36 9.83
C GLN A 166 11.12 -8.01 10.02
N PRO A 167 10.38 -8.72 10.90
CA PRO A 167 8.98 -8.41 11.16
C PRO A 167 8.81 -7.02 11.79
N SER A 168 7.73 -6.34 11.42
CA SER A 168 7.36 -5.02 11.91
C SER A 168 5.85 -4.77 11.70
N ASP A 169 5.36 -3.57 11.99
CA ASP A 169 3.95 -3.20 11.78
C ASP A 169 3.52 -3.21 10.29
N GLY A 170 2.21 -3.03 10.05
CA GLY A 170 1.58 -3.12 8.73
C GLY A 170 1.76 -1.92 7.78
N ARG A 171 2.39 -0.81 8.21
CA ARG A 171 2.75 0.30 7.30
C ARG A 171 3.90 -0.17 6.40
N THR A 172 3.89 0.09 5.10
CA THR A 172 5.05 -0.23 4.23
C THR A 172 5.95 0.99 4.16
N SER A 173 7.22 0.85 4.56
CA SER A 173 8.23 1.90 4.35
C SER A 173 8.51 2.10 2.86
N SER A 174 8.84 3.34 2.46
CA SER A 174 9.26 3.64 1.08
C SER A 174 10.60 2.96 0.75
N PRO A 175 10.96 2.81 -0.53
CA PRO A 175 12.21 2.13 -0.88
C PRO A 175 13.47 2.79 -0.31
N LEU A 176 13.57 4.13 -0.30
CA LEU A 176 14.71 4.83 0.33
C LEU A 176 14.66 4.75 1.86
N ALA A 177 13.48 4.75 2.47
CA ALA A 177 13.34 4.53 3.91
C ALA A 177 13.78 3.10 4.31
N SER A 178 13.55 2.13 3.43
CA SER A 178 14.02 0.74 3.61
C SER A 178 15.54 0.66 3.57
N ILE A 179 16.22 1.38 2.66
CA ILE A 179 17.68 1.54 2.68
C ILE A 179 18.15 2.19 3.98
N LYS A 180 17.51 3.28 4.43
CA LYS A 180 17.87 3.95 5.70
C LYS A 180 17.73 3.03 6.92
N THR A 181 16.81 2.08 6.86
CA THR A 181 16.53 1.12 7.95
C THR A 181 17.44 -0.12 7.88
N ALA A 182 17.82 -0.52 6.66
CA ALA A 182 18.54 -1.73 6.28
C ALA A 182 17.78 -3.06 6.51
N TYR A 183 16.47 -2.99 6.76
CA TYR A 183 15.59 -4.15 6.85
C TYR A 183 14.13 -3.77 6.55
N GLY A 184 13.29 -4.76 6.27
CA GLY A 184 11.85 -4.61 6.03
C GLY A 184 11.10 -5.93 6.23
N ARG A 185 9.76 -5.92 6.32
CA ARG A 185 9.00 -7.16 6.18
C ARG A 185 8.78 -7.46 4.69
N CYS A 186 8.11 -8.57 4.38
CA CYS A 186 7.83 -8.99 3.01
C CYS A 186 7.19 -7.90 2.12
N GLY A 187 6.39 -7.00 2.69
CA GLY A 187 5.81 -5.87 1.95
C GLY A 187 6.85 -4.84 1.53
N GLU A 188 7.74 -4.43 2.43
CA GLU A 188 8.85 -3.52 2.15
C GLU A 188 9.84 -4.14 1.16
N GLU A 189 10.24 -5.40 1.35
CA GLU A 189 11.22 -6.06 0.48
C GLU A 189 10.69 -6.21 -0.95
N SER A 190 9.43 -6.63 -1.12
CA SER A 190 8.83 -6.76 -2.44
C SER A 190 8.53 -5.39 -3.08
N THR A 191 8.10 -4.37 -2.31
CA THR A 191 8.00 -2.99 -2.82
C THR A 191 9.37 -2.47 -3.27
N PHE A 192 10.42 -2.71 -2.49
CA PHE A 192 11.79 -2.30 -2.78
C PHE A 192 12.31 -2.93 -4.07
N THR A 193 12.18 -4.26 -4.18
CA THR A 193 12.67 -5.04 -5.33
C THR A 193 11.90 -4.73 -6.61
N VAL A 194 10.57 -4.58 -6.54
CA VAL A 194 9.76 -4.13 -7.69
C VAL A 194 10.20 -2.75 -8.14
N SER A 195 10.38 -1.79 -7.23
CA SER A 195 10.87 -0.45 -7.58
C SER A 195 12.26 -0.47 -8.21
N ALA A 196 13.17 -1.34 -7.74
CA ALA A 196 14.51 -1.52 -8.31
C ALA A 196 14.47 -2.04 -9.75
N LEU A 197 13.66 -3.06 -10.03
CA LEU A 197 13.47 -3.63 -11.37
C LEU A 197 12.84 -2.62 -12.32
N ARG A 198 11.79 -1.91 -11.87
CA ARG A 198 11.12 -0.88 -12.65
C ARG A 198 12.02 0.31 -12.95
N ALA A 199 12.94 0.65 -12.03
CA ALA A 199 13.90 1.73 -12.24
C ALA A 199 14.83 1.46 -13.43
N VAL A 200 15.18 0.19 -13.68
CA VAL A 200 15.93 -0.23 -14.88
C VAL A 200 15.01 -0.71 -16.02
N GLY A 201 13.71 -0.44 -15.97
CA GLY A 201 12.79 -0.70 -17.09
C GLY A 201 12.36 -2.16 -17.27
N ILE A 202 12.56 -3.02 -16.27
CA ILE A 202 12.06 -4.41 -16.27
C ILE A 202 10.63 -4.42 -15.69
N PRO A 203 9.63 -4.98 -16.40
CA PRO A 203 8.28 -5.09 -15.87
C PRO A 203 8.27 -6.00 -14.64
N ALA A 204 7.78 -5.49 -13.52
CA ALA A 204 7.73 -6.22 -12.27
C ALA A 204 6.45 -5.92 -11.49
N ARG A 205 5.98 -6.92 -10.73
CA ARG A 205 4.78 -6.82 -9.90
C ARG A 205 4.98 -7.50 -8.55
N GLN A 206 4.40 -6.90 -7.52
CA GLN A 206 4.30 -7.55 -6.21
C GLN A 206 3.18 -8.58 -6.29
N VAL A 207 3.48 -9.80 -5.85
CA VAL A 207 2.53 -10.90 -5.73
C VAL A 207 2.19 -11.06 -4.27
N TYR A 208 0.92 -11.37 -3.99
CA TYR A 208 0.44 -11.50 -2.63
C TYR A 208 -0.46 -12.74 -2.46
N THR A 209 -0.22 -13.44 -1.35
CA THR A 209 -1.22 -14.34 -0.78
C THR A 209 -1.93 -13.60 0.36
N PRO A 210 -3.26 -13.41 0.28
CA PRO A 210 -3.98 -12.69 1.32
C PRO A 210 -3.87 -13.34 2.68
N ARG A 211 -3.95 -14.67 2.71
CA ARG A 211 -3.78 -15.54 3.87
C ARG A 211 -3.38 -16.93 3.38
N TRP A 212 -2.51 -17.61 4.13
CA TRP A 212 -2.21 -19.02 3.86
C TRP A 212 -3.38 -19.91 4.27
N ALA A 213 -3.63 -20.97 3.50
CA ALA A 213 -4.68 -21.94 3.82
C ALA A 213 -4.27 -22.94 4.91
N HIS A 214 -2.97 -23.08 5.16
CA HIS A 214 -2.39 -24.13 5.99
C HIS A 214 -1.72 -23.60 7.27
N THR A 215 -1.64 -22.28 7.48
CA THR A 215 -1.04 -21.66 8.66
C THR A 215 -1.47 -20.20 8.83
N ASP A 216 -1.38 -19.65 10.04
CA ASP A 216 -1.67 -18.24 10.30
C ASP A 216 -0.54 -17.35 9.82
N SER A 217 -0.71 -16.74 8.64
CA SER A 217 0.11 -15.64 8.12
C SER A 217 -0.39 -15.23 6.73
N ASN A 218 0.29 -14.25 6.15
CA ASN A 218 0.27 -13.93 4.73
C ASN A 218 1.71 -13.89 4.20
N HIS A 219 1.88 -13.60 2.91
CA HIS A 219 3.21 -13.36 2.35
C HIS A 219 3.12 -12.58 1.04
N ALA A 220 4.19 -11.82 0.75
CA ALA A 220 4.35 -11.04 -0.47
C ALA A 220 5.75 -11.28 -1.05
N TRP A 221 5.85 -11.37 -2.37
CA TRP A 221 7.10 -11.54 -3.11
C TRP A 221 7.00 -10.85 -4.49
N VAL A 222 7.90 -11.18 -5.42
CA VAL A 222 8.01 -10.49 -6.71
C VAL A 222 7.89 -11.46 -7.88
N GLU A 223 7.22 -10.98 -8.93
CA GLU A 223 7.38 -11.51 -10.28
C GLU A 223 7.99 -10.45 -11.20
N ALA A 224 8.91 -10.88 -12.07
CA ALA A 224 9.44 -10.09 -13.16
C ALA A 224 9.03 -10.74 -14.49
N TRP A 225 8.73 -9.91 -15.49
CA TRP A 225 8.52 -10.38 -16.85
C TRP A 225 9.88 -10.59 -17.51
N VAL A 226 10.17 -11.82 -17.91
CA VAL A 226 11.42 -12.25 -18.54
C VAL A 226 11.12 -12.91 -19.88
N ASP A 227 11.47 -12.23 -20.97
CA ASP A 227 11.44 -12.75 -22.34
C ASP A 227 10.11 -13.41 -22.78
N GLY A 228 8.97 -12.91 -22.29
CA GLY A 228 7.63 -13.43 -22.64
C GLY A 228 6.85 -14.00 -21.47
N GLU A 229 7.52 -14.33 -20.37
CA GLU A 229 6.95 -15.08 -19.24
C GLU A 229 7.09 -14.34 -17.92
N TRP A 230 6.12 -14.47 -17.02
CA TRP A 230 6.27 -14.01 -15.64
C TRP A 230 7.01 -15.06 -14.81
N ARG A 231 8.08 -14.66 -14.13
CA ARG A 231 8.95 -15.52 -13.32
C ARG A 231 9.02 -14.99 -11.90
N PHE A 232 8.87 -15.85 -10.90
CA PHE A 232 8.79 -15.43 -9.49
C PHE A 232 10.12 -15.64 -8.75
N PHE A 233 10.33 -14.90 -7.66
CA PHE A 233 11.49 -15.06 -6.78
C PHE A 233 11.27 -14.32 -5.44
N GLY A 234 12.07 -14.65 -4.43
CA GLY A 234 12.11 -13.95 -3.14
C GLY A 234 12.70 -12.55 -3.26
N ALA A 235 12.07 -11.58 -2.61
CA ALA A 235 12.48 -10.18 -2.67
C ALA A 235 13.59 -9.92 -1.66
N CYS A 236 14.73 -9.37 -2.10
CA CYS A 236 15.94 -9.24 -1.27
C CYS A 236 16.51 -10.60 -0.78
N GLU A 237 16.02 -11.71 -1.31
CA GLU A 237 16.39 -13.09 -0.95
C GLU A 237 16.89 -13.81 -2.21
N PRO A 238 18.11 -13.51 -2.70
CA PRO A 238 18.58 -14.00 -3.99
C PRO A 238 18.81 -15.51 -3.98
N GLU A 239 18.18 -16.17 -4.94
CA GLU A 239 18.43 -17.55 -5.32
C GLU A 239 19.24 -17.60 -6.63
N PRO A 240 19.98 -18.70 -6.91
CA PRO A 240 20.81 -18.81 -8.11
C PRO A 240 20.05 -18.81 -9.44
N VAL A 241 18.73 -19.05 -9.39
CA VAL A 241 17.83 -19.15 -10.55
C VAL A 241 16.46 -18.57 -10.19
N LEU A 242 15.69 -18.16 -11.21
CA LEU A 242 14.30 -17.75 -11.03
C LEU A 242 13.38 -18.96 -10.75
N ASP A 243 12.16 -18.67 -10.31
CA ASP A 243 11.14 -19.63 -9.85
C ASP A 243 11.57 -20.48 -8.65
N LEU A 244 12.49 -19.93 -7.86
CA LEU A 244 12.97 -20.52 -6.63
C LEU A 244 12.90 -19.51 -5.49
N GLY A 245 12.38 -19.98 -4.36
CA GLY A 245 12.34 -19.30 -3.08
C GLY A 245 11.99 -20.29 -1.98
N TRP A 246 12.18 -19.89 -0.73
CA TRP A 246 11.81 -20.74 0.41
C TRP A 246 10.30 -21.02 0.46
N PHE A 247 9.49 -20.19 -0.21
CA PHE A 247 8.04 -20.25 -0.22
C PHE A 247 7.44 -21.12 -1.34
N ASN A 248 8.21 -21.80 -2.19
CA ASN A 248 7.63 -22.64 -3.26
C ASN A 248 6.63 -23.67 -2.70
N ALA A 249 7.01 -24.40 -1.63
CA ALA A 249 6.15 -25.37 -0.95
C ALA A 249 4.85 -24.74 -0.40
N PRO A 250 4.88 -23.71 0.46
CA PRO A 250 3.65 -23.08 0.94
C PRO A 250 2.83 -22.40 -0.17
N ALA A 251 3.46 -21.82 -1.20
CA ALA A 251 2.77 -21.23 -2.35
C ALA A 251 1.96 -22.25 -3.16
N SER A 252 2.48 -23.47 -3.33
CA SER A 252 1.74 -24.58 -3.96
C SER A 252 0.46 -24.98 -3.22
N ARG A 253 0.30 -24.50 -1.98
CA ARG A 253 -0.82 -24.78 -1.07
C ARG A 253 -1.73 -23.57 -0.87
N ALA A 254 -1.60 -22.53 -1.68
CA ALA A 254 -2.42 -21.34 -1.55
C ALA A 254 -3.79 -21.50 -2.25
N MET A 255 -4.80 -20.82 -1.73
CA MET A 255 -6.11 -20.73 -2.40
C MET A 255 -6.13 -19.65 -3.49
N LEU A 256 -5.40 -18.55 -3.29
CA LEU A 256 -5.40 -17.42 -4.21
C LEU A 256 -4.04 -16.71 -4.18
N MET A 257 -3.45 -16.49 -5.36
CA MET A 257 -2.36 -15.56 -5.60
C MET A 257 -2.89 -14.42 -6.45
N HIS A 258 -2.63 -13.18 -6.06
CA HIS A 258 -3.11 -12.04 -6.84
C HIS A 258 -2.11 -10.88 -6.84
N THR A 259 -2.34 -9.98 -7.78
CA THR A 259 -1.59 -8.73 -7.91
C THR A 259 -2.50 -7.63 -8.46
N LYS A 260 -2.04 -6.38 -8.36
CA LYS A 260 -2.74 -5.21 -8.87
C LYS A 260 -2.00 -4.68 -10.09
N ALA A 261 -2.71 -4.57 -11.22
CA ALA A 261 -2.25 -3.91 -12.43
C ALA A 261 -2.92 -2.53 -12.52
N PHE A 262 -2.15 -1.44 -12.44
CA PHE A 262 -2.70 -0.09 -12.50
C PHE A 262 -3.36 0.18 -13.86
N GLY A 263 -4.52 0.82 -13.87
CA GLY A 263 -5.33 1.07 -15.04
C GLY A 263 -6.22 -0.10 -15.48
N LYS A 264 -6.86 0.07 -16.64
CA LYS A 264 -7.73 -0.93 -17.29
C LYS A 264 -6.87 -1.99 -17.99
N TYR A 265 -6.32 -2.90 -17.20
CA TYR A 265 -5.51 -4.01 -17.69
C TYR A 265 -6.38 -5.07 -18.39
N ASP A 266 -5.90 -5.54 -19.53
CA ASP A 266 -6.59 -6.44 -20.47
C ASP A 266 -5.78 -7.72 -20.75
N GLY A 267 -5.01 -8.17 -19.75
CA GLY A 267 -4.29 -9.45 -19.83
C GLY A 267 -5.19 -10.69 -19.77
N PRO A 268 -4.60 -11.87 -20.00
CA PRO A 268 -5.34 -13.14 -20.04
C PRO A 268 -5.81 -13.65 -18.67
N GLU A 269 -5.28 -13.11 -17.57
CA GLU A 269 -5.58 -13.56 -16.22
C GLU A 269 -7.04 -13.30 -15.81
N GLU A 270 -7.59 -14.14 -14.92
CA GLU A 270 -8.93 -13.92 -14.37
C GLU A 270 -8.97 -12.58 -13.60
N ILE A 271 -9.87 -11.69 -14.01
CA ILE A 271 -10.13 -10.43 -13.30
C ILE A 271 -10.90 -10.74 -12.01
N MET A 272 -10.24 -10.51 -10.88
CA MET A 272 -10.82 -10.66 -9.55
C MET A 272 -11.75 -9.50 -9.24
N SER A 273 -11.24 -8.29 -9.42
CA SER A 273 -11.97 -7.04 -9.26
C SER A 273 -11.38 -5.96 -10.16
N GLN A 274 -12.17 -4.96 -10.53
CA GLN A 274 -11.69 -3.79 -11.25
C GLN A 274 -12.33 -2.54 -10.65
N ASN A 275 -11.52 -1.51 -10.41
CA ASN A 275 -11.99 -0.19 -10.01
C ASN A 275 -11.39 0.87 -10.96
N ALA A 276 -11.64 2.15 -10.68
CA ALA A 276 -11.17 3.24 -11.52
C ALA A 276 -9.63 3.36 -11.59
N GLY A 277 -8.89 2.90 -10.58
CA GLY A 277 -7.43 3.01 -10.50
C GLY A 277 -6.66 1.75 -10.91
N TYR A 278 -7.19 0.56 -10.68
CA TYR A 278 -6.48 -0.68 -11.00
C TYR A 278 -7.42 -1.86 -11.27
N THR A 279 -6.85 -2.86 -11.94
CA THR A 279 -7.43 -4.19 -12.14
C THR A 279 -6.67 -5.19 -11.27
N GLU A 280 -7.39 -5.94 -10.45
CA GLU A 280 -6.85 -7.01 -9.63
C GLU A 280 -7.01 -8.32 -10.36
N ILE A 281 -5.92 -9.06 -10.52
CA ILE A 281 -5.87 -10.26 -11.34
C ILE A 281 -5.40 -11.46 -10.54
N ASN A 282 -5.98 -12.62 -10.84
CA ASN A 282 -5.64 -13.90 -10.27
C ASN A 282 -4.48 -14.54 -11.04
N ILE A 283 -3.42 -14.91 -10.33
CA ILE A 283 -2.20 -15.47 -10.90
C ILE A 283 -1.83 -16.80 -10.23
N ILE A 284 -2.83 -17.48 -9.62
CA ILE A 284 -2.63 -18.75 -8.91
C ILE A 284 -2.00 -19.84 -9.80
N ASP A 285 -2.26 -19.82 -11.10
CA ASP A 285 -1.77 -20.81 -12.07
C ASP A 285 -0.24 -20.83 -12.21
N ASN A 286 0.44 -19.74 -11.82
CA ASN A 286 1.90 -19.68 -11.78
C ASN A 286 2.50 -20.50 -10.63
N TYR A 287 1.69 -20.88 -9.61
CA TYR A 287 2.17 -21.42 -8.34
C TYR A 287 1.59 -22.77 -7.97
N ALA A 288 0.33 -23.01 -8.32
CA ALA A 288 -0.41 -24.18 -7.86
C ALA A 288 -1.43 -24.67 -8.91
N PRO A 289 -1.73 -25.98 -8.95
CA PRO A 289 -2.89 -26.47 -9.67
C PRO A 289 -4.17 -25.81 -9.16
N SER A 290 -4.91 -25.17 -10.05
CA SER A 290 -6.17 -24.50 -9.74
C SER A 290 -7.36 -25.20 -10.41
N THR A 291 -8.57 -24.77 -10.05
CA THR A 291 -9.79 -25.04 -10.80
C THR A 291 -10.82 -23.95 -10.54
N THR A 292 -11.78 -23.80 -11.44
CA THR A 292 -12.95 -22.95 -11.25
C THR A 292 -14.08 -23.74 -10.59
N ALA A 293 -14.83 -23.11 -9.68
CA ALA A 293 -16.08 -23.65 -9.12
C ALA A 293 -17.17 -22.56 -9.07
N GLU A 294 -18.43 -22.97 -9.17
CA GLU A 294 -19.60 -22.07 -9.22
C GLU A 294 -20.36 -22.02 -7.88
N VAL A 295 -20.85 -20.84 -7.52
CA VAL A 295 -21.76 -20.60 -6.40
C VAL A 295 -23.09 -20.15 -6.98
N ILE A 296 -24.15 -20.90 -6.71
CA ILE A 296 -25.53 -20.57 -7.10
C ILE A 296 -26.27 -20.07 -5.87
N VAL A 297 -26.73 -18.82 -5.90
CA VAL A 297 -27.49 -18.20 -4.81
C VAL A 297 -28.96 -18.14 -5.17
N THR A 298 -29.80 -18.68 -4.29
CA THR A 298 -31.26 -18.64 -4.45
C THR A 298 -31.93 -17.97 -3.25
N ASP A 299 -33.18 -17.55 -3.43
CA ASP A 299 -34.04 -17.19 -2.31
C ASP A 299 -34.58 -18.46 -1.60
N SER A 300 -35.44 -18.25 -0.60
CA SER A 300 -36.09 -19.34 0.15
C SER A 300 -37.10 -20.16 -0.69
N GLU A 301 -37.46 -19.70 -1.88
CA GLU A 301 -38.35 -20.40 -2.82
C GLU A 301 -37.56 -21.12 -3.93
N GLY A 302 -36.22 -21.04 -3.90
CA GLY A 302 -35.34 -21.64 -4.91
C GLY A 302 -35.19 -20.80 -6.19
N LYS A 303 -35.62 -19.53 -6.19
CA LYS A 303 -35.42 -18.63 -7.34
C LYS A 303 -34.02 -18.01 -7.30
N PRO A 304 -33.35 -17.84 -8.45
CA PRO A 304 -32.07 -17.17 -8.53
C PRO A 304 -32.08 -15.76 -7.93
N VAL A 305 -30.99 -15.39 -7.25
CA VAL A 305 -30.81 -14.05 -6.67
C VAL A 305 -29.66 -13.34 -7.38
N GLU A 306 -29.99 -12.37 -8.23
CA GLU A 306 -29.03 -11.45 -8.87
C GLU A 306 -28.38 -10.52 -7.83
N ASP A 307 -27.13 -10.10 -8.04
CA ASP A 307 -26.39 -9.13 -7.22
C ASP A 307 -26.28 -9.49 -5.71
N ALA A 308 -26.41 -10.78 -5.37
CA ALA A 308 -26.01 -11.28 -4.07
C ALA A 308 -24.48 -11.15 -3.93
N THR A 309 -24.02 -10.77 -2.74
CA THR A 309 -22.59 -10.75 -2.42
C THR A 309 -22.15 -12.16 -2.04
N VAL A 310 -21.17 -12.69 -2.74
CA VAL A 310 -20.55 -14.00 -2.47
C VAL A 310 -19.11 -13.77 -2.04
N GLU A 311 -18.80 -14.17 -0.81
CA GLU A 311 -17.47 -14.08 -0.22
C GLU A 311 -16.86 -15.47 -0.07
N PHE A 312 -15.67 -15.66 -0.63
CA PHE A 312 -14.88 -16.87 -0.45
C PHE A 312 -13.96 -16.65 0.74
N LYS A 313 -14.24 -17.31 1.87
CA LYS A 313 -13.59 -17.06 3.15
C LYS A 313 -12.65 -18.20 3.54
N LEU A 314 -11.48 -17.81 4.05
CA LEU A 314 -10.44 -18.71 4.54
C LEU A 314 -10.30 -18.54 6.05
N TYR A 315 -10.17 -19.66 6.77
CA TYR A 315 -9.92 -19.62 8.21
C TYR A 315 -8.43 -19.31 8.47
N ASN A 316 -8.17 -18.21 9.15
CA ASN A 316 -6.82 -17.74 9.51
C ASN A 316 -6.93 -16.77 10.68
N TYR A 317 -6.00 -16.71 11.63
CA TYR A 317 -6.05 -15.80 12.80
C TYR A 317 -7.37 -15.87 13.59
N ALA A 318 -7.90 -17.09 13.74
CA ALA A 318 -9.21 -17.36 14.36
C ALA A 318 -10.37 -16.54 13.77
N GLU A 319 -10.28 -16.11 12.50
CA GLU A 319 -11.30 -15.39 11.74
C GLU A 319 -11.58 -16.07 10.39
N LEU A 320 -12.74 -15.76 9.79
CA LEU A 320 -13.07 -16.13 8.41
C LEU A 320 -12.77 -14.94 7.49
N TYR A 321 -11.57 -14.91 6.93
CA TYR A 321 -11.08 -13.80 6.10
C TYR A 321 -11.51 -13.97 4.64
N SER A 322 -12.14 -12.96 4.04
CA SER A 322 -12.55 -12.98 2.63
C SER A 322 -11.31 -12.83 1.72
N ILE A 323 -10.94 -13.89 1.01
CA ILE A 323 -9.87 -13.86 0.00
C ILE A 323 -10.37 -13.36 -1.36
N ALA A 324 -11.68 -13.48 -1.61
CA ALA A 324 -12.33 -12.96 -2.81
C ALA A 324 -13.79 -12.60 -2.52
N THR A 325 -14.28 -11.55 -3.18
CA THR A 325 -15.70 -11.16 -3.15
C THR A 325 -16.21 -10.97 -4.56
N LYS A 326 -17.30 -11.66 -4.90
CA LYS A 326 -17.95 -11.62 -6.21
C LYS A 326 -19.42 -11.23 -6.06
N LYS A 327 -20.04 -10.88 -7.17
CA LYS A 327 -21.48 -10.62 -7.30
C LYS A 327 -22.11 -11.67 -8.19
N THR A 328 -23.31 -12.12 -7.84
CA THR A 328 -24.07 -13.03 -8.70
C THR A 328 -24.64 -12.32 -9.91
N ASP A 329 -24.68 -13.02 -11.04
CA ASP A 329 -25.36 -12.58 -12.25
C ASP A 329 -26.90 -12.79 -12.17
N LYS A 330 -27.59 -12.56 -13.29
CA LYS A 330 -29.05 -12.73 -13.42
C LYS A 330 -29.55 -14.16 -13.15
N GLU A 331 -28.68 -15.15 -13.30
CA GLU A 331 -28.97 -16.55 -13.02
C GLU A 331 -28.59 -16.94 -11.59
N GLY A 332 -28.20 -15.96 -10.76
CA GLY A 332 -27.82 -16.17 -9.37
C GLY A 332 -26.44 -16.78 -9.22
N LYS A 333 -25.57 -16.68 -10.24
CA LYS A 333 -24.29 -17.39 -10.28
C LYS A 333 -23.10 -16.47 -10.08
N ALA A 334 -22.11 -16.94 -9.32
CA ALA A 334 -20.78 -16.36 -9.23
C ALA A 334 -19.73 -17.48 -9.28
N SER A 335 -18.53 -17.19 -9.76
CA SER A 335 -17.45 -18.18 -9.80
C SER A 335 -16.12 -17.57 -9.36
N LEU A 336 -15.19 -18.46 -9.02
CA LEU A 336 -13.80 -18.15 -8.69
C LEU A 336 -12.90 -19.26 -9.22
N THR A 337 -11.72 -18.93 -9.71
CA THR A 337 -10.62 -19.89 -9.88
C THR A 337 -9.72 -19.86 -8.65
N ALA A 338 -9.47 -21.01 -8.03
CA ALA A 338 -8.68 -21.10 -6.81
C ALA A 338 -7.85 -22.40 -6.76
N GLY A 339 -6.85 -22.43 -5.87
CA GLY A 339 -6.09 -23.64 -5.57
C GLY A 339 -7.01 -24.78 -5.07
N LYS A 340 -6.62 -26.02 -5.28
CA LYS A 340 -7.47 -27.21 -5.00
C LYS A 340 -7.56 -27.55 -3.50
N GLY A 341 -8.29 -26.74 -2.74
CA GLY A 341 -8.57 -26.91 -1.32
C GLY A 341 -9.94 -26.39 -0.92
N ASP A 342 -10.19 -26.29 0.38
CA ASP A 342 -11.50 -25.94 0.93
C ASP A 342 -11.58 -24.45 1.32
N VAL A 343 -12.74 -23.84 1.09
CA VAL A 343 -13.12 -22.52 1.63
C VAL A 343 -14.53 -22.55 2.22
N VAL A 344 -14.83 -21.57 3.06
CA VAL A 344 -16.22 -21.28 3.46
C VAL A 344 -16.77 -20.21 2.54
N VAL A 345 -17.80 -20.53 1.78
CA VAL A 345 -18.52 -19.57 0.93
C VAL A 345 -19.63 -18.94 1.74
N TRP A 346 -19.67 -17.62 1.79
CA TRP A 346 -20.72 -16.84 2.45
C TRP A 346 -21.49 -16.03 1.42
N ALA A 347 -22.79 -16.28 1.27
CA ALA A 347 -23.67 -15.54 0.37
C ALA A 347 -24.63 -14.66 1.19
N SER A 348 -24.79 -13.40 0.79
CA SER A 348 -25.71 -12.46 1.47
C SER A 348 -26.37 -11.46 0.53
N LYS A 349 -27.62 -11.11 0.84
CA LYS A 349 -28.38 -10.02 0.21
C LYS A 349 -29.51 -9.56 1.13
N ASP A 350 -29.68 -8.25 1.25
CA ASP A 350 -30.80 -7.60 1.96
C ASP A 350 -31.06 -8.14 3.38
N GLY A 351 -29.98 -8.39 4.13
CA GLY A 351 -30.03 -8.88 5.52
C GLY A 351 -30.28 -10.37 5.67
N ARG A 352 -30.44 -11.10 4.55
CA ARG A 352 -30.46 -12.55 4.51
C ARG A 352 -29.12 -13.11 4.07
N TYR A 353 -28.77 -14.27 4.59
CA TYR A 353 -27.52 -14.94 4.27
C TYR A 353 -27.64 -16.45 4.35
N ASN A 354 -26.66 -17.14 3.80
CA ASN A 354 -26.36 -18.55 4.07
C ASN A 354 -24.88 -18.81 3.74
N PHE A 355 -24.33 -19.90 4.23
CA PHE A 355 -22.93 -20.23 4.02
C PHE A 355 -22.71 -21.74 4.05
N GLY A 356 -21.63 -22.19 3.42
CA GLY A 356 -21.28 -23.60 3.35
C GLY A 356 -19.84 -23.82 2.89
N LYS A 357 -19.35 -25.03 3.04
CA LYS A 357 -18.01 -25.40 2.55
C LYS A 357 -18.06 -25.68 1.05
N LEU A 358 -17.11 -25.13 0.30
CA LEU A 358 -16.84 -25.46 -1.10
C LEU A 358 -15.42 -26.01 -1.23
N SER A 359 -15.27 -27.17 -1.87
CA SER A 359 -14.00 -27.88 -2.03
C SER A 359 -13.52 -27.82 -3.48
N PHE A 360 -12.61 -26.91 -3.78
CA PHE A 360 -12.06 -26.76 -5.13
C PHE A 360 -11.35 -28.04 -5.59
N GLY A 361 -11.75 -28.56 -6.75
CA GLY A 361 -11.21 -29.77 -7.35
C GLY A 361 -11.97 -31.05 -6.96
N LYS A 362 -12.97 -30.95 -6.10
CA LYS A 362 -13.92 -32.03 -5.78
C LYS A 362 -15.36 -31.63 -6.09
N ASP A 363 -15.71 -30.39 -5.76
CA ASP A 363 -17.03 -29.81 -6.01
C ASP A 363 -16.96 -28.94 -7.26
N GLU A 364 -17.88 -29.14 -8.21
CA GLU A 364 -18.04 -28.26 -9.37
C GLU A 364 -18.86 -27.00 -9.00
N GLN A 365 -19.79 -27.14 -8.05
CA GLN A 365 -20.67 -26.07 -7.62
C GLN A 365 -21.21 -26.26 -6.18
N ILE A 366 -21.68 -25.18 -5.57
CA ILE A 366 -22.49 -25.16 -4.34
C ILE A 366 -23.73 -24.28 -4.54
N THR A 367 -24.88 -24.71 -4.01
CA THR A 367 -26.11 -23.89 -3.97
C THR A 367 -26.39 -23.40 -2.55
N LEU A 368 -26.56 -22.09 -2.39
CA LEU A 368 -26.86 -21.43 -1.11
C LEU A 368 -28.20 -20.69 -1.19
N ALA A 369 -29.21 -21.18 -0.48
CA ALA A 369 -30.49 -20.49 -0.35
C ALA A 369 -30.43 -19.47 0.80
N LEU A 370 -30.75 -18.19 0.55
CA LEU A 370 -30.69 -17.11 1.54
C LEU A 370 -31.84 -17.21 2.58
N ASP A 371 -31.71 -18.19 3.47
CA ASP A 371 -32.73 -18.61 4.43
C ASP A 371 -32.45 -18.18 5.89
N LYS A 372 -31.27 -17.63 6.18
CA LYS A 372 -30.88 -17.15 7.51
C LYS A 372 -30.98 -15.64 7.63
N LYS A 373 -31.12 -15.17 8.88
CA LYS A 373 -31.12 -13.75 9.27
C LYS A 373 -30.38 -13.53 10.59
N ALA A 374 -30.14 -12.26 10.93
CA ALA A 374 -29.51 -11.90 12.19
C ALA A 374 -30.33 -12.40 13.40
N GLY A 375 -29.64 -12.97 14.39
CA GLY A 375 -30.25 -13.54 15.59
C GLY A 375 -30.61 -15.03 15.49
N ASP A 376 -30.52 -15.63 14.30
CA ASP A 376 -30.68 -17.08 14.15
C ASP A 376 -29.49 -17.80 14.81
N ALA A 377 -29.78 -18.85 15.58
CA ALA A 377 -28.76 -19.70 16.20
C ALA A 377 -28.55 -20.97 15.37
N TYR A 378 -27.30 -21.27 15.05
CA TYR A 378 -26.92 -22.50 14.35
C TYR A 378 -25.54 -22.96 14.82
N SER A 379 -25.25 -24.23 14.58
CA SER A 379 -23.95 -24.85 14.80
C SER A 379 -23.65 -25.74 13.61
N ILE A 380 -22.42 -25.68 13.10
CA ILE A 380 -21.94 -26.55 12.04
C ILE A 380 -20.50 -26.92 12.34
N ASP A 381 -20.19 -28.19 12.14
CA ASP A 381 -18.83 -28.71 12.19
C ASP A 381 -18.29 -28.76 10.76
N ILE A 382 -17.16 -28.11 10.51
CA ILE A 382 -16.54 -28.02 9.19
C ILE A 382 -15.07 -28.40 9.28
N ASP A 383 -14.67 -29.42 8.52
CA ASP A 383 -13.26 -29.69 8.25
C ASP A 383 -12.83 -28.89 7.01
N ILE A 384 -11.85 -28.01 7.19
CA ILE A 384 -11.25 -27.20 6.12
C ILE A 384 -9.87 -27.79 5.79
N ILE A 385 -9.74 -28.33 4.57
CA ILE A 385 -8.51 -28.97 4.11
C ILE A 385 -7.79 -28.02 3.13
N PRO A 386 -6.55 -27.61 3.41
CA PRO A 386 -5.78 -26.81 2.44
C PRO A 386 -5.38 -27.65 1.22
N PRO A 387 -5.03 -27.01 0.09
CA PRO A 387 -4.47 -27.72 -1.04
C PRO A 387 -3.25 -28.58 -0.67
N VAL A 388 -3.09 -29.68 -1.41
CA VAL A 388 -1.98 -30.62 -1.24
C VAL A 388 -0.68 -29.95 -1.69
N GLU A 389 0.39 -30.17 -0.94
CA GLU A 389 1.71 -29.69 -1.29
C GLU A 389 2.24 -30.36 -2.57
N GLY A 390 2.72 -29.56 -3.51
CA GLY A 390 3.15 -30.03 -4.82
C GLY A 390 4.05 -29.05 -5.55
N ALA A 391 5.03 -28.47 -4.85
CA ALA A 391 5.94 -27.51 -5.43
C ALA A 391 6.85 -28.13 -6.50
N ASN A 392 6.91 -27.46 -7.66
CA ASN A 392 7.94 -27.72 -8.65
C ASN A 392 9.17 -26.87 -8.30
N LEU A 393 10.33 -27.52 -8.13
CA LEU A 393 11.59 -26.85 -7.81
C LEU A 393 12.52 -26.95 -9.01
N PRO A 394 13.05 -25.83 -9.53
CA PRO A 394 14.07 -25.88 -10.56
C PRO A 394 15.34 -26.57 -10.03
N GLU A 395 16.07 -27.24 -10.92
CA GLU A 395 17.37 -27.82 -10.57
C GLU A 395 18.41 -26.72 -10.34
N VAL A 396 19.19 -26.86 -9.27
CA VAL A 396 20.31 -25.99 -8.96
C VAL A 396 21.54 -26.85 -8.67
N THR A 397 22.61 -26.59 -9.42
CA THR A 397 23.89 -27.27 -9.25
C THR A 397 24.56 -26.85 -7.93
N GLU A 398 25.45 -27.71 -7.41
CA GLU A 398 26.23 -27.39 -6.22
C GLU A 398 27.11 -26.15 -6.44
N GLU A 399 27.63 -25.96 -7.64
CA GLU A 399 28.43 -24.79 -8.03
C GLU A 399 27.62 -23.50 -8.00
N GLN A 400 26.41 -23.51 -8.57
CA GLN A 400 25.50 -22.35 -8.53
C GLN A 400 25.14 -21.98 -7.09
N ARG A 401 24.86 -22.98 -6.24
CA ARG A 401 24.54 -22.73 -4.84
C ARG A 401 25.73 -22.17 -4.08
N ALA A 402 26.92 -22.75 -4.27
CA ALA A 402 28.15 -22.30 -3.64
C ALA A 402 28.50 -20.86 -4.02
N GLU A 403 28.36 -20.51 -5.31
CA GLU A 403 28.58 -19.13 -5.78
C GLU A 403 27.56 -18.16 -5.19
N ASN A 404 26.27 -18.52 -5.17
CA ASN A 404 25.24 -17.68 -4.56
C ASN A 404 25.49 -17.46 -3.06
N SER A 405 25.84 -18.50 -2.32
CA SER A 405 26.21 -18.37 -0.90
C SER A 405 27.44 -17.48 -0.70
N ARG A 406 28.44 -17.56 -1.58
CA ARG A 406 29.62 -16.67 -1.55
C ARG A 406 29.21 -15.22 -1.76
N ARG A 407 28.34 -14.96 -2.74
CA ARG A 407 27.80 -13.62 -3.03
C ARG A 407 26.99 -13.07 -1.86
N MET A 408 26.04 -13.83 -1.32
CA MET A 408 25.23 -13.43 -0.18
C MET A 408 26.08 -13.05 1.04
N ALA A 409 27.13 -13.83 1.33
CA ALA A 409 28.05 -13.50 2.44
C ALA A 409 28.80 -12.17 2.21
N TYR A 410 29.16 -11.86 0.97
CA TYR A 410 29.76 -10.57 0.61
C TYR A 410 28.74 -9.43 0.71
N GLU A 411 27.52 -9.64 0.24
CA GLU A 411 26.42 -8.66 0.28
C GLU A 411 26.02 -8.34 1.73
N ASP A 412 25.94 -9.35 2.59
CA ASP A 412 25.78 -9.20 4.03
C ASP A 412 26.89 -8.34 4.63
N SER A 413 28.13 -8.48 4.16
CA SER A 413 29.25 -7.67 4.65
C SER A 413 29.10 -6.18 4.28
N ILE A 414 28.56 -5.87 3.09
CA ILE A 414 28.25 -4.50 2.66
C ILE A 414 27.16 -3.92 3.57
N ARG A 415 26.05 -4.64 3.73
CA ARG A 415 24.92 -4.20 4.56
C ARG A 415 25.34 -3.99 6.00
N ASN A 416 26.11 -4.92 6.57
CA ASN A 416 26.60 -4.84 7.95
C ASN A 416 27.61 -3.72 8.17
N ALA A 417 28.45 -3.42 7.17
CA ALA A 417 29.35 -2.25 7.24
C ALA A 417 28.56 -0.93 7.31
N TYR A 418 27.45 -0.84 6.58
CA TYR A 418 26.54 0.30 6.67
C TYR A 418 25.79 0.33 8.01
N VAL A 419 25.22 -0.78 8.48
CA VAL A 419 24.54 -0.85 9.79
C VAL A 419 25.48 -0.51 10.96
N ALA A 420 26.78 -0.83 10.83
CA ALA A 420 27.78 -0.51 11.85
C ALA A 420 28.02 1.01 12.01
N THR A 421 27.53 1.86 11.09
CA THR A 421 27.59 3.32 11.27
C THR A 421 26.48 3.86 12.17
N PHE A 422 25.46 3.05 12.47
CA PHE A 422 24.34 3.45 13.32
C PHE A 422 24.68 3.34 14.81
N PHE A 423 23.83 3.95 15.64
CA PHE A 423 23.89 3.72 17.08
C PHE A 423 23.68 2.25 17.43
N ASN A 424 24.57 1.73 18.28
CA ASN A 424 24.35 0.52 19.04
C ASN A 424 24.05 0.89 20.50
N GLU A 425 23.72 -0.10 21.34
CA GLU A 425 23.38 0.12 22.74
C GLU A 425 24.45 0.93 23.49
N GLN A 426 25.73 0.59 23.30
CA GLN A 426 26.83 1.28 23.98
C GLN A 426 26.97 2.73 23.51
N THR A 427 27.06 2.97 22.20
CA THR A 427 27.27 4.33 21.67
C THR A 427 26.07 5.22 21.93
N ALA A 428 24.85 4.65 21.96
CA ALA A 428 23.63 5.38 22.28
C ALA A 428 23.60 5.79 23.76
N LEU A 429 23.99 4.89 24.68
CA LEU A 429 24.11 5.20 26.11
C LEU A 429 25.17 6.25 26.39
N GLU A 430 26.32 6.18 25.72
CA GLU A 430 27.38 7.19 25.81
C GLU A 430 26.88 8.57 25.34
N TRP A 431 26.19 8.61 24.19
CA TRP A 431 25.61 9.84 23.67
C TRP A 431 24.55 10.42 24.62
N ALA A 432 23.63 9.59 25.11
CA ALA A 432 22.56 10.01 26.02
C ALA A 432 23.10 10.54 27.36
N LYS A 433 24.19 9.97 27.89
CA LYS A 433 24.88 10.49 29.09
C LYS A 433 25.54 11.85 28.84
N ALA A 434 26.10 12.05 27.65
CA ALA A 434 26.71 13.32 27.27
C ALA A 434 25.67 14.43 27.01
N HIS A 435 24.43 14.07 26.67
CA HIS A 435 23.34 15.00 26.35
C HIS A 435 22.13 14.78 27.27
N PRO A 436 22.22 15.11 28.57
CA PRO A 436 21.13 14.87 29.51
C PRO A 436 19.89 15.69 29.16
N VAL A 437 18.74 15.01 29.06
CA VAL A 437 17.41 15.62 28.88
C VAL A 437 16.62 15.47 30.17
N LYS A 438 16.04 16.55 30.70
CA LYS A 438 15.26 16.44 31.94
C LYS A 438 14.00 15.62 31.71
N ASN A 439 13.60 14.85 32.73
CA ASN A 439 12.39 14.00 32.71
C ASN A 439 12.38 12.88 31.65
N ALA A 440 13.52 12.61 31.00
CA ALA A 440 13.74 11.41 30.21
C ALA A 440 14.93 10.62 30.80
N SER A 441 14.82 9.29 30.86
CA SER A 441 15.94 8.47 31.30
C SER A 441 16.99 8.34 30.20
N VAL A 442 18.25 8.12 30.61
CA VAL A 442 19.36 7.85 29.68
C VAL A 442 19.03 6.63 28.80
N GLU A 443 18.41 5.61 29.39
CA GLU A 443 18.02 4.37 28.73
C GLU A 443 16.93 4.61 27.67
N ALA A 444 15.93 5.45 27.96
CA ALA A 444 14.87 5.76 26.99
C ALA A 444 15.40 6.55 25.78
N ILE A 445 16.32 7.49 26.01
CA ILE A 445 17.01 8.21 24.92
C ILE A 445 17.90 7.24 24.13
N ALA A 446 18.65 6.37 24.79
CA ALA A 446 19.48 5.40 24.09
C ALA A 446 18.66 4.43 23.24
N GLU A 447 17.52 3.94 23.76
CA GLU A 447 16.62 3.04 23.04
C GLU A 447 16.07 3.68 21.76
N MET A 448 15.59 4.93 21.81
CA MET A 448 15.10 5.62 20.60
C MET A 448 16.21 5.83 19.56
N LEU A 449 17.45 6.09 19.99
CA LEU A 449 18.57 6.28 19.07
C LEU A 449 18.92 4.98 18.34
N VAL A 450 18.95 3.85 19.05
CA VAL A 450 19.16 2.54 18.42
C VAL A 450 18.02 2.23 17.43
N LYS A 451 16.77 2.50 17.83
CA LYS A 451 15.57 2.28 17.00
C LYS A 451 15.48 3.19 15.79
N SER A 452 16.12 4.37 15.81
CA SER A 452 16.10 5.34 14.71
C SER A 452 16.91 4.91 13.48
N ARG A 453 17.80 3.92 13.62
CA ARG A 453 18.63 3.37 12.51
C ARG A 453 19.32 4.51 11.76
N GLY A 454 19.33 4.52 10.42
CA GLY A 454 19.94 5.58 9.63
C GLY A 454 19.29 6.96 9.72
N ASN A 455 18.24 7.13 10.53
CA ASN A 455 17.60 8.43 10.79
C ASN A 455 18.16 9.12 12.04
N HIS A 456 19.16 8.55 12.70
CA HIS A 456 19.68 9.02 13.99
C HIS A 456 20.17 10.48 14.00
N ASP A 457 20.63 11.01 12.87
CA ASP A 457 21.08 12.40 12.79
C ASP A 457 19.93 13.37 13.02
N ILE A 458 18.76 13.11 12.43
CA ILE A 458 17.55 13.92 12.66
C ILE A 458 17.13 13.86 14.13
N ILE A 459 17.19 12.66 14.74
CA ILE A 459 16.80 12.45 16.14
C ILE A 459 17.78 13.15 17.10
N THR A 460 19.08 12.98 16.91
CA THR A 460 20.11 13.59 17.76
C THR A 460 20.11 15.11 17.65
N SER A 461 19.95 15.67 16.43
CA SER A 461 19.80 17.12 16.25
C SER A 461 18.58 17.66 16.98
N ALA A 462 17.41 17.01 16.83
CA ALA A 462 16.20 17.46 17.53
C ALA A 462 16.34 17.41 19.06
N LEU A 463 16.95 16.36 19.61
CA LEU A 463 17.21 16.22 21.04
C LEU A 463 18.21 17.28 21.55
N ALA A 464 19.23 17.62 20.76
CA ALA A 464 20.21 18.65 21.12
C ALA A 464 19.57 20.05 21.14
N ASP A 465 18.78 20.36 20.12
CA ASP A 465 18.22 21.70 19.90
C ASP A 465 16.96 21.98 20.75
N HIS A 466 16.14 20.95 20.97
CA HIS A 466 14.81 21.10 21.61
C HIS A 466 14.58 20.25 22.87
N LYS A 467 15.56 19.43 23.27
CA LYS A 467 15.63 18.75 24.57
C LYS A 467 14.33 18.05 24.99
N GLU A 468 13.69 18.52 26.07
CA GLU A 468 12.54 17.88 26.69
C GLU A 468 11.35 17.75 25.74
N GLN A 469 11.12 18.77 24.91
CA GLN A 469 10.01 18.74 23.94
C GLN A 469 10.25 17.72 22.83
N ALA A 470 11.49 17.62 22.33
CA ALA A 470 11.85 16.58 21.36
C ALA A 470 11.71 15.18 21.98
N ALA A 471 12.25 14.96 23.19
CA ALA A 471 12.16 13.67 23.87
C ALA A 471 10.71 13.25 24.12
N TRP A 472 9.85 14.20 24.51
CA TRP A 472 8.41 13.95 24.67
C TRP A 472 7.76 13.52 23.36
N ILE A 473 7.89 14.31 22.29
CA ILE A 473 7.28 14.00 20.98
C ILE A 473 7.76 12.64 20.44
N LEU A 474 9.06 12.37 20.53
CA LEU A 474 9.67 11.13 20.07
C LEU A 474 9.25 9.90 20.89
N SER A 475 8.88 10.09 22.16
CA SER A 475 8.36 9.01 23.00
C SER A 475 6.94 8.55 22.63
N LEU A 476 6.19 9.35 21.84
CA LEU A 476 4.80 9.08 21.49
C LEU A 476 4.62 8.35 20.15
N VAL A 477 5.66 8.37 19.30
CA VAL A 477 5.62 7.80 17.96
C VAL A 477 6.08 6.33 17.97
N VAL A 478 5.68 5.57 16.95
CA VAL A 478 6.08 4.15 16.85
C VAL A 478 7.51 4.01 16.34
N ASP A 479 8.12 2.83 16.53
CA ASP A 479 9.51 2.59 16.13
C ASP A 479 9.80 2.92 14.66
N LYS A 480 8.85 2.71 13.73
CA LYS A 480 9.04 3.08 12.31
C LYS A 480 9.14 4.58 12.10
N ASP A 481 8.39 5.36 12.88
CA ASP A 481 8.42 6.82 12.76
C ASP A 481 9.79 7.38 13.18
N LEU A 482 10.47 6.74 14.14
CA LEU A 482 11.86 7.10 14.48
C LEU A 482 12.81 6.90 13.30
N ARG A 483 12.49 6.00 12.36
CA ARG A 483 13.32 5.63 11.20
C ARG A 483 13.04 6.46 9.95
N ASP A 484 11.86 7.09 9.87
CA ASP A 484 11.44 7.77 8.64
C ASP A 484 10.71 9.10 8.83
N ILE A 485 10.55 9.62 10.05
CA ILE A 485 10.03 10.98 10.25
C ILE A 485 10.97 12.01 9.60
N PRO A 486 10.48 12.84 8.66
CA PRO A 486 11.27 13.90 8.07
C PRO A 486 11.62 14.98 9.10
N GLN A 487 12.76 15.65 8.92
CA GLN A 487 13.22 16.69 9.84
C GLN A 487 12.19 17.81 9.95
N GLU A 488 11.68 18.31 8.83
CA GLU A 488 10.68 19.37 8.78
C GLU A 488 9.39 19.00 9.52
N ALA A 489 8.97 17.73 9.46
CA ALA A 489 7.82 17.25 10.20
C ALA A 489 8.11 17.21 11.70
N LEU A 490 9.24 16.62 12.10
CA LEU A 490 9.62 16.56 13.52
C LEU A 490 9.72 17.97 14.13
N ILE A 491 10.38 18.91 13.46
CA ILE A 491 10.53 20.29 13.94
C ILE A 491 9.19 21.03 14.01
N ASP A 492 8.31 20.86 13.01
CA ASP A 492 6.97 21.43 13.03
C ASP A 492 6.17 20.94 14.25
N HIS A 493 6.24 19.64 14.53
CA HIS A 493 5.54 19.04 15.66
C HIS A 493 6.12 19.47 17.01
N ILE A 494 7.45 19.58 17.13
CA ILE A 494 8.11 20.08 18.34
C ILE A 494 7.70 21.53 18.63
N THR A 495 7.78 22.38 17.60
CA THR A 495 7.60 23.83 17.74
C THR A 495 6.14 24.23 17.94
N ASN A 496 5.21 23.51 17.31
CA ASN A 496 3.80 23.89 17.25
C ASN A 496 2.90 23.04 18.14
N THR A 497 3.45 22.21 19.03
CA THR A 497 2.69 21.55 20.10
C THR A 497 2.82 22.37 21.38
N PRO A 498 1.73 22.57 22.17
CA PRO A 498 1.83 23.17 23.50
C PRO A 498 2.83 22.47 24.43
N ASP A 499 3.32 23.17 25.46
CA ASP A 499 4.28 22.62 26.42
C ASP A 499 3.69 21.47 27.26
N TRP A 500 4.46 20.39 27.36
CA TRP A 500 4.09 19.09 27.95
C TRP A 500 3.76 19.07 29.45
N ASN A 501 4.06 20.14 30.20
CA ASN A 501 3.94 20.17 31.67
C ASN A 501 2.53 20.53 32.18
N ALA A 502 1.48 20.39 31.36
CA ALA A 502 0.11 20.72 31.72
C ALA A 502 -0.88 19.57 31.35
N ALA A 503 -1.33 18.84 32.38
CA ALA A 503 -2.47 17.89 32.42
C ALA A 503 -2.29 16.44 31.88
N GLU A 504 -3.16 15.54 32.38
CA GLU A 504 -3.14 14.07 32.24
C GLU A 504 -3.42 13.53 30.82
N ASN A 505 -3.76 14.38 29.84
CA ASN A 505 -4.25 13.96 28.51
C ASN A 505 -3.44 14.52 27.31
N HIS A 506 -2.23 15.04 27.57
CA HIS A 506 -1.42 15.75 26.58
C HIS A 506 -0.96 14.87 25.40
N ALA A 507 -0.89 13.54 25.55
CA ALA A 507 -0.55 12.62 24.47
C ALA A 507 -1.56 12.66 23.31
N MET A 508 -2.87 12.82 23.61
CA MET A 508 -3.93 12.95 22.60
C MET A 508 -3.91 14.30 21.85
N ILE A 509 -3.12 15.27 22.33
CA ILE A 509 -2.82 16.51 21.60
C ILE A 509 -1.50 16.34 20.88
N SER A 510 -0.44 15.90 21.56
CA SER A 510 0.94 15.97 21.11
C SER A 510 1.30 15.00 20.01
N ASN A 511 0.75 13.78 20.06
CA ASN A 511 1.24 12.69 19.23
C ASN A 511 1.14 13.06 17.74
N PRO A 512 2.28 13.13 17.00
CA PRO A 512 2.26 13.37 15.56
C PRO A 512 1.54 12.26 14.79
N ARG A 513 1.63 11.03 15.30
CA ARG A 513 1.05 9.82 14.73
C ARG A 513 -0.45 9.77 15.04
N VAL A 514 -1.28 9.71 14.01
CA VAL A 514 -2.72 9.51 14.14
C VAL A 514 -3.11 8.07 13.84
N SER A 515 -2.65 7.51 12.72
CA SER A 515 -2.87 6.13 12.32
C SER A 515 -1.68 5.59 11.51
N ASN A 516 -1.82 5.20 10.25
CA ASN A 516 -0.76 4.61 9.43
C ASN A 516 -0.25 5.51 8.29
N GLU A 517 -0.54 6.81 8.33
CA GLU A 517 -0.10 7.83 7.36
C GLU A 517 1.43 8.09 7.38
N MET A 518 1.96 8.91 6.48
CA MET A 518 3.25 9.57 6.74
C MET A 518 3.06 10.73 7.72
N ILE A 519 3.98 10.92 8.66
CA ILE A 519 3.98 12.13 9.48
C ILE A 519 4.49 13.29 8.61
N THR A 520 3.68 14.34 8.49
CA THR A 520 3.95 15.54 7.68
C THR A 520 3.86 16.80 8.54
N PRO A 521 4.52 17.92 8.19
CA PRO A 521 4.49 19.16 8.96
C PRO A 521 3.14 19.91 8.86
N TYR A 522 2.08 19.36 9.48
CA TYR A 522 0.72 19.87 9.34
C TYR A 522 0.31 20.91 10.38
N ARG A 523 1.04 21.05 11.51
CA ARG A 523 0.57 21.88 12.63
C ARG A 523 0.66 23.36 12.32
N SER A 524 1.84 23.84 11.90
CA SER A 524 2.00 25.25 11.52
C SER A 524 1.03 25.62 10.40
N PHE A 525 0.84 24.72 9.43
CA PHE A 525 -0.11 24.91 8.35
C PHE A 525 -1.53 25.14 8.86
N PHE A 526 -2.08 24.25 9.69
CA PHE A 526 -3.45 24.41 10.18
C PHE A 526 -3.62 25.58 11.15
N LYS A 527 -2.60 25.89 11.97
CA LYS A 527 -2.60 27.08 12.83
C LYS A 527 -2.67 28.38 12.02
N ALA A 528 -2.10 28.39 10.81
CA ALA A 528 -2.18 29.54 9.90
C ALA A 528 -3.48 29.54 9.07
N ALA A 529 -3.96 28.37 8.65
CA ALA A 529 -5.10 28.23 7.75
C ALA A 529 -6.47 28.44 8.41
N ILE A 530 -6.59 28.17 9.71
CA ILE A 530 -7.83 28.34 10.48
C ILE A 530 -7.83 29.72 11.16
N THR A 531 -8.95 30.44 11.06
CA THR A 531 -9.10 31.75 11.71
C THR A 531 -9.12 31.61 13.25
N GLN A 532 -8.74 32.65 13.97
CA GLN A 532 -8.77 32.62 15.45
C GLN A 532 -10.19 32.42 16.00
N ASP A 533 -11.19 33.03 15.36
CA ASP A 533 -12.60 32.88 15.73
C ASP A 533 -13.07 31.43 15.54
N ASP A 534 -12.73 30.80 14.40
CA ASP A 534 -13.03 29.40 14.16
C ASP A 534 -12.30 28.48 15.14
N ALA A 535 -11.01 28.72 15.40
CA ALA A 535 -10.24 27.96 16.37
C ALA A 535 -10.84 28.03 17.78
N GLN A 536 -11.29 29.21 18.21
CA GLN A 536 -11.97 29.38 19.50
C GLN A 536 -13.32 28.65 19.52
N ARG A 537 -14.12 28.78 18.45
CA ARG A 537 -15.40 28.08 18.31
C ARG A 537 -15.24 26.56 18.40
N PHE A 538 -14.29 26.00 17.65
CA PHE A 538 -14.04 24.56 17.62
C PHE A 538 -13.57 24.00 18.97
N ARG A 539 -12.77 24.77 19.73
CA ARG A 539 -12.38 24.38 21.10
C ARG A 539 -13.56 24.35 22.07
N GLN A 540 -14.54 25.24 21.89
CA GLN A 540 -15.73 25.32 22.74
C GLN A 540 -16.79 24.27 22.37
N SER A 541 -16.93 23.98 21.08
CA SER A 541 -17.92 23.02 20.55
C SER A 541 -17.24 22.10 19.53
N PRO A 542 -16.84 20.90 19.94
CA PRO A 542 -16.25 19.94 19.00
C PRO A 542 -17.21 19.46 17.91
N ALA A 543 -18.52 19.56 18.13
CA ALA A 543 -19.54 19.30 17.11
C ALA A 543 -19.42 20.28 15.93
N ASP A 544 -18.99 21.52 16.18
CA ASP A 544 -18.80 22.52 15.13
C ASP A 544 -17.62 22.15 14.22
N LEU A 545 -16.55 21.57 14.80
CA LEU A 545 -15.42 21.07 14.01
C LEU A 545 -15.83 19.87 13.16
N ALA A 546 -16.57 18.91 13.74
CA ALA A 546 -17.05 17.74 13.01
C ALA A 546 -17.95 18.16 11.84
N LYS A 547 -18.87 19.09 12.09
CA LYS A 547 -19.72 19.68 11.04
C LYS A 547 -18.90 20.41 9.98
N TRP A 548 -17.93 21.23 10.37
CA TRP A 548 -17.09 21.94 9.40
C TRP A 548 -16.33 20.97 8.50
N VAL A 549 -15.79 19.88 9.05
CA VAL A 549 -15.11 18.84 8.27
C VAL A 549 -16.08 18.12 7.33
N ALA A 550 -17.28 17.75 7.81
CA ALA A 550 -18.31 17.11 7.00
C ALA A 550 -18.77 18.00 5.83
N ASP A 551 -18.93 19.31 6.07
CA ASP A 551 -19.32 20.28 5.05
C ASP A 551 -18.17 20.59 4.06
N SER A 552 -16.91 20.44 4.49
CA SER A 552 -15.72 20.83 3.71
C SER A 552 -15.08 19.68 2.92
N ILE A 553 -15.29 18.42 3.32
CA ILE A 553 -14.61 17.26 2.75
C ILE A 553 -15.63 16.29 2.17
N ARG A 554 -15.64 16.15 0.83
CA ARG A 554 -16.45 15.15 0.15
C ARG A 554 -15.85 13.76 0.37
N ILE A 555 -16.67 12.82 0.82
CA ILE A 555 -16.25 11.42 0.93
C ILE A 555 -16.33 10.72 -0.42
N ASP A 556 -15.24 10.06 -0.79
CA ASP A 556 -15.15 9.15 -1.93
C ASP A 556 -14.45 7.86 -1.48
N LYS A 557 -15.18 6.75 -1.46
CA LYS A 557 -14.69 5.48 -0.91
C LYS A 557 -13.69 4.79 -1.84
N GLU A 558 -13.67 5.12 -3.13
CA GLU A 558 -12.79 4.47 -4.11
C GLU A 558 -11.58 5.33 -4.48
N CYS A 559 -11.58 6.63 -4.17
CA CYS A 559 -10.54 7.57 -4.62
C CYS A 559 -9.11 7.19 -4.20
N ASN A 560 -8.96 6.46 -3.09
CA ASN A 560 -7.66 6.15 -2.49
C ASN A 560 -7.44 4.63 -2.30
N ARG A 561 -8.23 3.79 -2.97
CA ARG A 561 -8.17 2.34 -2.81
C ARG A 561 -6.77 1.81 -3.17
N GLY A 562 -6.17 1.06 -2.24
CA GLY A 562 -4.83 0.50 -2.42
C GLY A 562 -3.67 1.49 -2.23
N GLY A 563 -3.94 2.76 -1.94
CA GLY A 563 -2.92 3.75 -1.59
C GLY A 563 -2.64 3.82 -0.08
N ALA A 564 -1.60 4.57 0.29
CA ALA A 564 -1.39 5.04 1.66
C ALA A 564 -2.51 6.04 2.05
N PRO A 565 -2.77 6.29 3.34
CA PRO A 565 -3.66 7.38 3.74
C PRO A 565 -3.21 8.72 3.13
N ILE A 566 -4.18 9.53 2.69
CA ILE A 566 -3.91 10.88 2.20
C ILE A 566 -3.41 11.71 3.38
N SER A 567 -2.36 12.51 3.20
CA SER A 567 -1.84 13.34 4.29
C SER A 567 -2.89 14.37 4.73
N PRO A 568 -2.84 14.88 5.97
CA PRO A 568 -3.78 15.92 6.41
C PRO A 568 -3.80 17.15 5.47
N ILE A 569 -2.62 17.60 5.01
CA ILE A 569 -2.52 18.71 4.06
C ILE A 569 -3.07 18.31 2.68
N GLY A 570 -2.84 17.07 2.25
CA GLY A 570 -3.40 16.52 1.01
C GLY A 570 -4.93 16.53 1.01
N VAL A 571 -5.57 16.11 2.12
CA VAL A 571 -7.03 16.18 2.30
C VAL A 571 -7.53 17.63 2.26
N TRP A 572 -6.80 18.55 2.90
CA TRP A 572 -7.11 19.97 2.84
C TRP A 572 -7.09 20.53 1.42
N LYS A 573 -6.06 20.19 0.62
CA LYS A 573 -5.93 20.64 -0.77
C LYS A 573 -6.98 20.03 -1.67
N ALA A 574 -7.16 18.72 -1.59
CA ALA A 574 -8.05 17.97 -2.48
C ALA A 574 -9.54 18.19 -2.16
N ARG A 575 -9.89 18.49 -0.90
CA ARG A 575 -11.29 18.55 -0.40
C ARG A 575 -12.12 17.29 -0.67
N VAL A 576 -11.44 16.20 -1.01
CA VAL A 576 -12.00 14.87 -1.26
C VAL A 576 -11.10 13.88 -0.54
N ALA A 577 -11.69 12.90 0.15
CA ALA A 577 -10.94 11.86 0.85
C ALA A 577 -11.76 10.58 1.00
N ASP A 578 -11.08 9.46 1.17
CA ASP A 578 -11.70 8.27 1.74
C ASP A 578 -11.99 8.50 3.25
N PRO A 579 -12.90 7.71 3.86
CA PRO A 579 -13.28 7.91 5.27
C PRO A 579 -12.11 7.86 6.25
N HIS A 580 -11.12 6.99 6.02
CA HIS A 580 -9.97 6.84 6.93
C HIS A 580 -9.07 8.08 6.85
N SER A 581 -8.77 8.54 5.63
CA SER A 581 -8.00 9.76 5.42
C SER A 581 -8.70 11.02 5.98
N ARG A 582 -10.04 11.13 5.85
CA ARG A 582 -10.81 12.21 6.50
C ARG A 582 -10.68 12.13 8.04
N ASN A 583 -10.75 10.94 8.61
CA ASN A 583 -10.63 10.74 10.05
C ASN A 583 -9.23 11.16 10.55
N ILE A 584 -8.17 10.82 9.81
CA ILE A 584 -6.81 11.27 10.10
C ILE A 584 -6.70 12.80 10.02
N PHE A 585 -7.24 13.39 8.96
CA PHE A 585 -7.30 14.83 8.78
C PHE A 585 -8.02 15.53 9.94
N PHE A 586 -9.18 15.02 10.37
CA PHE A 586 -9.94 15.58 11.50
C PHE A 586 -9.09 15.58 12.78
N VAL A 587 -8.45 14.47 13.12
CA VAL A 587 -7.63 14.38 14.33
C VAL A 587 -6.41 15.29 14.23
N ALA A 588 -5.74 15.34 13.07
CA ALA A 588 -4.60 16.23 12.83
C ALA A 588 -5.00 17.71 12.99
N LEU A 589 -6.14 18.10 12.44
CA LEU A 589 -6.71 19.45 12.56
C LEU A 589 -7.09 19.76 14.02
N ALA A 590 -7.83 18.87 14.68
CA ALA A 590 -8.21 19.01 16.09
C ALA A 590 -6.98 19.20 16.99
N ARG A 591 -5.97 18.34 16.85
CA ARG A 591 -4.70 18.41 17.60
C ARG A 591 -3.93 19.70 17.33
N SER A 592 -4.02 20.25 16.12
CA SER A 592 -3.39 21.54 15.77
C SER A 592 -4.08 22.75 16.41
N LEU A 593 -5.35 22.58 16.79
CA LEU A 593 -6.15 23.54 17.54
C LEU A 593 -6.20 23.22 19.04
N ASP A 594 -5.29 22.38 19.54
CA ASP A 594 -5.16 22.00 20.95
C ASP A 594 -6.39 21.24 21.51
N ILE A 595 -7.15 20.57 20.63
CA ILE A 595 -8.28 19.70 21.00
C ILE A 595 -7.74 18.27 21.10
N PRO A 596 -7.83 17.58 22.27
CA PRO A 596 -7.36 16.22 22.40
C PRO A 596 -8.24 15.27 21.58
N ALA A 597 -7.64 14.59 20.60
CA ALA A 597 -8.36 13.71 19.68
C ALA A 597 -7.53 12.46 19.35
N ARG A 598 -8.21 11.38 18.97
CA ARG A 598 -7.58 10.12 18.54
C ARG A 598 -8.49 9.36 17.57
N ILE A 599 -7.92 8.37 16.92
CA ILE A 599 -8.66 7.23 16.40
C ILE A 599 -8.46 6.11 17.41
N ASP A 600 -9.53 5.44 17.83
CA ASP A 600 -9.43 4.29 18.73
C ASP A 600 -8.93 3.07 17.94
N ASP A 601 -7.81 2.49 18.37
CA ASP A 601 -7.11 1.43 17.62
C ASP A 601 -7.92 0.13 17.47
N VAL A 602 -8.91 -0.10 18.35
CA VAL A 602 -9.74 -1.32 18.32
C VAL A 602 -10.98 -1.12 17.47
N THR A 603 -11.69 0.00 17.67
CA THR A 603 -12.98 0.24 17.02
C THR A 603 -12.88 1.06 15.74
N GLY A 604 -11.73 1.71 15.49
CA GLY A 604 -11.51 2.63 14.37
C GLY A 604 -12.31 3.94 14.48
N LYS A 605 -12.97 4.19 15.61
CA LYS A 605 -13.80 5.38 15.81
C LYS A 605 -12.93 6.61 16.07
N VAL A 606 -13.32 7.73 15.49
CA VAL A 606 -12.74 9.04 15.82
C VAL A 606 -13.31 9.48 17.16
N GLN A 607 -12.44 9.90 18.06
CA GLN A 607 -12.80 10.33 19.41
C GLN A 607 -12.12 11.64 19.78
N ILE A 608 -12.84 12.46 20.53
CA ILE A 608 -12.33 13.65 21.19
C ILE A 608 -12.48 13.49 22.70
N LEU A 609 -11.61 14.15 23.46
CA LEU A 609 -11.80 14.29 24.89
C LEU A 609 -12.45 15.64 25.18
N ASN A 610 -13.68 15.62 25.70
CA ASN A 610 -14.43 16.82 26.09
C ASN A 610 -14.87 16.72 27.56
N ASP A 611 -14.47 17.68 28.40
CA ASP A 611 -14.72 17.69 29.84
C ASP A 611 -14.41 16.35 30.56
N GLY A 612 -13.31 15.70 30.15
CA GLY A 612 -12.87 14.41 30.71
C GLY A 612 -13.60 13.17 30.17
N ASN A 613 -14.58 13.33 29.28
CA ASN A 613 -15.31 12.24 28.64
C ASN A 613 -14.88 12.04 27.19
N LEU A 614 -14.73 10.79 26.77
CA LEU A 614 -14.50 10.45 25.36
C LEU A 614 -15.84 10.51 24.61
N VAL A 615 -15.90 11.36 23.59
CA VAL A 615 -17.06 11.51 22.71
C VAL A 615 -16.70 10.94 21.34
N ASP A 616 -17.52 10.02 20.83
CA ASP A 616 -17.37 9.48 19.47
C ASP A 616 -17.83 10.54 18.46
N ILE A 617 -17.04 10.76 17.41
CA ILE A 617 -17.38 11.66 16.32
C ILE A 617 -18.11 10.89 15.22
N ASP A 618 -19.37 11.23 15.02
CA ASP A 618 -20.19 10.85 13.88
C ASP A 618 -20.38 12.08 12.98
N PHE A 619 -19.75 12.04 11.80
CA PHE A 619 -19.80 13.13 10.83
C PHE A 619 -21.17 13.32 10.17
N GLU A 620 -22.08 12.35 10.32
CA GLU A 620 -23.44 12.41 9.75
C GLU A 620 -24.51 12.76 10.80
N ALA A 621 -24.16 12.73 12.09
CA ALA A 621 -25.10 12.98 13.17
C ALA A 621 -25.26 14.48 13.47
N SER A 622 -26.49 14.89 13.80
CA SER A 622 -26.77 16.25 14.27
C SER A 622 -26.24 16.51 15.68
N GLU A 623 -26.08 15.46 16.49
CA GLU A 623 -25.55 15.52 17.85
C GLU A 623 -24.50 14.43 18.05
N GLN A 624 -23.40 14.79 18.73
CA GLN A 624 -22.32 13.88 19.07
C GLN A 624 -22.66 13.18 20.39
N ILE A 625 -22.70 11.85 20.37
CA ILE A 625 -23.13 11.05 21.53
C ILE A 625 -21.92 10.44 22.24
N VAL A 626 -22.02 10.34 23.56
CA VAL A 626 -21.08 9.55 24.36
C VAL A 626 -21.24 8.08 23.95
N ALA A 627 -20.11 7.41 23.70
CA ALA A 627 -20.08 6.02 23.28
C ALA A 627 -20.84 5.13 24.28
N LYS A 628 -21.86 4.39 23.81
CA LYS A 628 -22.49 3.36 24.66
C LYS A 628 -21.48 2.25 24.91
N GLN A 629 -21.24 1.94 26.18
CA GLN A 629 -20.34 0.88 26.60
C GLN A 629 -21.12 -0.34 27.09
N GLY A 630 -20.56 -1.51 26.89
CA GLY A 630 -21.06 -2.79 27.38
C GLY A 630 -19.90 -3.73 27.68
N ILE A 631 -20.12 -4.74 28.52
CA ILE A 631 -19.10 -5.73 28.89
C ILE A 631 -19.49 -7.08 28.28
N LEU A 632 -18.61 -7.62 27.44
CA LEU A 632 -18.64 -9.02 27.04
C LEU A 632 -17.62 -9.78 27.89
N GLN A 633 -18.07 -10.78 28.64
CA GLN A 633 -17.19 -11.64 29.44
C GLN A 633 -17.23 -13.07 28.90
N ALA A 634 -16.11 -13.52 28.34
CA ALA A 634 -15.88 -14.92 28.02
C ALA A 634 -15.03 -15.56 29.13
N SER A 635 -15.45 -16.71 29.64
CA SER A 635 -14.69 -17.46 30.65
C SER A 635 -13.98 -18.64 30.02
N TYR A 636 -12.70 -18.83 30.33
CA TYR A 636 -11.89 -19.95 29.87
C TYR A 636 -11.24 -20.66 31.05
N ALA A 637 -11.28 -21.99 31.07
CA ALA A 637 -10.53 -22.79 32.02
C ALA A 637 -9.21 -23.21 31.36
N PRO A 638 -8.04 -22.80 31.91
CA PRO A 638 -6.73 -23.16 31.38
C PRO A 638 -6.59 -24.66 31.15
N THR A 639 -6.01 -25.03 30.02
CA THR A 639 -5.64 -26.41 29.72
C THR A 639 -4.11 -26.56 29.73
N LYS A 640 -3.61 -27.80 29.64
CA LYS A 640 -2.16 -28.03 29.51
C LYS A 640 -1.57 -27.45 28.21
N MET A 641 -2.40 -27.28 27.18
CA MET A 641 -1.97 -26.84 25.86
C MET A 641 -2.15 -25.32 25.64
N LEU A 642 -3.01 -24.68 26.43
CA LEU A 642 -3.30 -23.25 26.34
C LEU A 642 -3.68 -22.72 27.73
N ASP A 643 -2.84 -21.84 28.27
CA ASP A 643 -3.02 -21.22 29.59
C ASP A 643 -3.98 -20.03 29.53
N ASN A 644 -3.84 -19.17 28.52
CA ASN A 644 -4.70 -18.00 28.31
C ASN A 644 -4.93 -17.76 26.80
N PRO A 645 -6.18 -17.79 26.31
CA PRO A 645 -6.49 -17.50 24.93
C PRO A 645 -6.17 -16.03 24.59
N LYS A 646 -5.36 -15.85 23.55
CA LYS A 646 -5.04 -14.53 22.98
C LYS A 646 -6.02 -14.19 21.86
N TYR A 647 -6.56 -12.98 21.88
CA TYR A 647 -7.32 -12.41 20.77
C TYR A 647 -6.46 -12.43 19.49
N TYR A 648 -7.09 -12.62 18.32
CA TYR A 648 -6.49 -12.86 17.00
C TYR A 648 -5.72 -14.17 16.81
N ASN A 649 -5.26 -14.84 17.87
CA ASN A 649 -4.56 -16.12 17.72
C ASN A 649 -5.46 -17.32 18.04
N HIS A 650 -6.35 -17.17 19.02
CA HIS A 650 -7.21 -18.26 19.50
C HIS A 650 -8.70 -17.93 19.38
N PHE A 651 -9.06 -16.65 19.39
CA PHE A 651 -10.43 -16.19 19.17
C PHE A 651 -10.45 -14.79 18.56
N SER A 652 -11.49 -14.51 17.81
CA SER A 652 -11.83 -13.18 17.27
C SER A 652 -13.30 -12.88 17.55
N ILE A 653 -13.72 -11.63 17.35
CA ILE A 653 -15.12 -11.23 17.44
C ILE A 653 -15.50 -10.58 16.12
N ALA A 654 -16.53 -11.11 15.45
CA ALA A 654 -17.10 -10.55 14.24
C ALA A 654 -18.51 -10.00 14.50
N LYS A 655 -18.94 -9.06 13.66
CA LYS A 655 -20.29 -8.48 13.73
C LYS A 655 -21.01 -8.78 12.42
N LEU A 656 -22.08 -9.58 12.50
CA LEU A 656 -23.02 -9.70 11.40
C LEU A 656 -23.72 -8.35 11.15
N THR A 657 -23.55 -7.80 9.96
CA THR A 657 -24.15 -6.52 9.56
C THR A 657 -25.63 -6.68 9.18
N ASP A 658 -26.35 -5.56 9.10
CA ASP A 658 -27.73 -5.54 8.61
C ASP A 658 -27.87 -5.99 7.15
N ARG A 659 -26.75 -6.10 6.41
CA ARG A 659 -26.71 -6.65 5.04
C ARG A 659 -26.53 -8.16 5.01
N GLY A 660 -26.29 -8.79 6.17
CA GLY A 660 -26.03 -10.22 6.29
C GLY A 660 -24.58 -10.61 6.03
N THR A 661 -23.64 -9.66 6.03
CA THR A 661 -22.19 -9.93 5.89
C THR A 661 -21.52 -10.04 7.26
N LEU A 662 -20.47 -10.87 7.37
CA LEU A 662 -19.66 -11.03 8.59
C LEU A 662 -18.49 -10.06 8.66
#